data_AF-A0A7W0PRS5-F1
#
_entry.id   AF-A0A7W0PRS5-F1
#
_cell.length_a   1.000
_cell.length_b   1.000
_cell.length_c   1.000
_cell.angle_alpha   90.00
_cell.angle_beta   90.00
_cell.angle_gamma   90.00
#
_symmetry.space_group_name_H-M   'P 1'
#
loop_
_entity.id
_entity.type
_entity.pdbx_description
1 polymer ?
#
loop_
_entity_poly.entity_id
_entity_poly.type
_entity_poly.pdbx_seq_one_letter_code
_entity_poly.pdbx_strand_id
1 'polypeptide(L)'
;MKKLALNGRGTQGKPAGAGLGIARSFTRAGEDPFETLEWTTRTSRITNPDGSVVFEMADAEVPASWSQVPTDIMVSKYFRKAGVPQAGPEGTLEFDAGGQPVLGPERSARQVIHRLAATWRWWGETNGYFASTADAAVFEDELTYMLAHQMAAPNSPQWFNTGLAHVYGITGPPQGHHCVEGAAPDVVRKSDDAYTRPQISACFIQGIDDDLVNEGGILDLWVREARLFKYGSGTGTNFSSLRGAGEPLSGGGTSLGLMSFLRVGDRAAGAIKSGGTTRRAGKMVVLDADHPDIETFIDWKPREELKVAALVEGMAHLAPDLRHRAAELDLALTYDYNGEAYDTVSGQNSNNSVRITNDFVDAVREDRDWDLVRRTDGAVSRTVKARALWDHIARAAWQSADPGLQFDTTINEWHTCPAGGRIKASNPCSEYLFLDDTACNLASLNLLKFLDPETGTFRIDEFRHAVRIWTIVLEISVLMAGYPGQEIPRKSFDYRTLGLGYANLGTVLMILGMPYDSDAARAYAGAVTALMTGESYAASAELASALGPFPEYEANAGAMKRVVRNHRRAVYNAPIAEYESLSVPTVSIDASLAPPEMLAAAPSAWDRALAEGERYGYRNAQVTLIAPTGTIGLLMDCDTTGIEPDFALVKFKKLAGGGYFKIANQSLAPALRTLGYSPAARSEILTWVLGTLSLEGAPHLNRQSLAAKGLNEEDLARIEASLPVVFELPFAFNVWSLGDAAIARLGLTMDEASRPGFDLLRAIGFTRTQIDEANEVICGRMTVQGAPHFKPEHEAVFDTANTSGRTGTRLIGSSGHISMMAAAQPFLSGAISKTINMPNSATVEDVAGAYLSAWEGGVKAVAIYRDGSKLSQPLANRSDVANRDDAPANEVLAEKDAEIARLRVELEAARARRPVEGVAQSSLLGMPSQAVRRRLPAKRHGFTQEARVAGHKVYLRTGEYEDGTLGEIFIDMHKEGAAFRSMINSFAIAVSKGLQYGVPLEEYVDSFTFVRFEPQGLVAGHPNIKLATSVIDYVFRLLGMEYLGRTDLVQVADPDLPVDQTGEHRDLLPSGHDQMHGVGPSPAQRVASLDAPPVPTGNGRFGGHADEVRPVVAPETSARSSRPANDGSSATMATHPASAIDAQVGEMMGDAPFCDVCGHITVRSGSCYRCLNCGNSLGCS
;
A
#
# COMPACT_ATOMS: atom_id res chain seq x y z
N MET A 1 28.17 -17.44 27.53
CA MET A 1 27.34 -17.78 28.71
C MET A 1 27.65 -16.85 29.90
N LYS A 2 26.70 -16.01 30.32
CA LYS A 2 26.49 -15.57 31.71
C LYS A 2 25.10 -14.91 31.79
N LYS A 3 24.40 -15.03 32.92
CA LYS A 3 22.96 -14.67 33.02
C LYS A 3 22.75 -13.15 33.03
N LEU A 4 22.11 -12.62 32.00
CA LEU A 4 21.30 -11.40 32.09
C LEU A 4 19.88 -11.82 32.52
N ALA A 5 19.62 -11.77 33.82
CA ALA A 5 18.32 -12.13 34.36
C ALA A 5 17.38 -10.91 34.29
N LEU A 6 16.46 -10.91 33.32
CA LEU A 6 15.26 -10.07 33.42
C LEU A 6 14.47 -10.49 34.67
N ASN A 7 14.05 -9.52 35.48
CA ASN A 7 13.52 -9.78 36.82
C ASN A 7 12.12 -10.40 36.79
N GLY A 8 12.05 -11.73 36.72
CA GLY A 8 10.81 -12.49 36.90
C GLY A 8 10.23 -12.30 38.31
N ARG A 9 9.24 -11.42 38.45
CA ARG A 9 8.33 -11.42 39.60
C ARG A 9 7.40 -12.61 39.46
N GLY A 10 7.39 -13.49 40.47
CA GLY A 10 6.83 -14.83 40.33
C GLY A 10 5.33 -14.87 40.09
N THR A 11 4.92 -15.66 39.09
CA THR A 11 3.56 -16.20 39.01
C THR A 11 3.28 -17.05 40.25
N GLN A 12 2.12 -16.87 40.89
CA GLN A 12 1.68 -17.79 41.93
C GLN A 12 1.43 -19.18 41.32
N GLY A 13 1.77 -20.24 42.06
CA GLY A 13 1.93 -21.57 41.49
C GLY A 13 0.65 -22.18 40.91
N LYS A 14 0.60 -22.34 39.58
CA LYS A 14 -0.26 -23.36 38.95
C LYS A 14 0.18 -24.77 39.39
N PRO A 15 -0.72 -25.74 39.50
CA PRO A 15 -0.34 -27.14 39.68
C PRO A 15 0.44 -27.67 38.48
N ALA A 16 1.40 -28.56 38.71
CA ALA A 16 2.15 -29.22 37.65
C ALA A 16 1.22 -30.11 36.79
N GLY A 17 1.41 -30.09 35.47
CA GLY A 17 0.60 -30.86 34.51
C GLY A 17 -0.61 -30.11 33.90
N ALA A 18 -0.68 -28.77 34.03
CA ALA A 18 -1.78 -27.95 33.53
C ALA A 18 -1.47 -27.19 32.20
N GLY A 19 -0.45 -27.62 31.45
CA GLY A 19 -0.09 -27.08 30.12
C GLY A 19 -0.38 -28.07 28.99
N LEU A 20 -0.06 -27.71 27.74
CA LEU A 20 -0.21 -28.58 26.58
C LEU A 20 0.84 -29.69 26.54
N GLY A 21 0.41 -30.93 26.28
CA GLY A 21 1.30 -31.98 25.81
C GLY A 21 1.60 -31.82 24.32
N ILE A 22 2.82 -32.14 23.88
CA ILE A 22 3.22 -32.04 22.46
C ILE A 22 3.76 -33.39 21.98
N ALA A 23 3.07 -34.00 21.01
CA ALA A 23 3.51 -35.20 20.32
C ALA A 23 4.55 -34.87 19.23
N ARG A 24 5.41 -35.84 18.91
CA ARG A 24 6.23 -35.80 17.69
C ARG A 24 5.45 -36.39 16.52
N SER A 25 5.55 -35.77 15.35
CA SER A 25 5.02 -36.30 14.08
C SER A 25 6.11 -36.34 13.01
N PHE A 26 6.97 -35.33 12.96
CA PHE A 26 8.01 -35.19 11.95
C PHE A 26 9.41 -35.58 12.45
N THR A 27 9.66 -35.47 13.76
CA THR A 27 10.99 -35.63 14.37
C THR A 27 11.09 -36.87 15.24
N ARG A 28 12.32 -37.22 15.65
CA ARG A 28 12.58 -38.31 16.61
C ARG A 28 13.32 -37.78 17.84
N ALA A 29 13.11 -38.42 18.99
CA ALA A 29 13.74 -38.01 20.24
C ALA A 29 15.27 -38.26 20.20
N GLY A 30 16.06 -37.18 20.32
CA GLY A 30 17.52 -37.24 20.28
C GLY A 30 18.15 -37.10 18.89
N GLU A 31 17.35 -36.82 17.86
CA GLU A 31 17.78 -36.51 16.49
C GLU A 31 17.65 -34.98 16.29
N ASP A 32 18.72 -34.29 15.88
CA ASP A 32 18.67 -32.85 15.57
C ASP A 32 17.89 -32.64 14.25
N PRO A 33 16.81 -31.84 14.23
CA PRO A 33 16.02 -31.62 13.03
C PRO A 33 16.82 -31.07 11.83
N PHE A 34 17.89 -30.30 12.06
CA PHE A 34 18.72 -29.77 10.97
C PHE A 34 19.54 -30.87 10.27
N GLU A 35 19.88 -31.95 10.95
CA GLU A 35 20.63 -33.09 10.41
C GLU A 35 19.75 -34.04 9.58
N THR A 36 18.43 -33.77 9.49
CA THR A 36 17.51 -34.43 8.54
C THR A 36 17.64 -33.89 7.11
N LEU A 37 18.58 -32.97 6.85
CA LEU A 37 18.82 -32.31 5.58
C LEU A 37 20.33 -32.22 5.28
N GLU A 38 20.68 -32.31 4.00
CA GLU A 38 22.00 -31.91 3.51
C GLU A 38 22.07 -30.38 3.37
N TRP A 39 23.25 -29.80 3.64
CA TRP A 39 23.47 -28.34 3.63
C TRP A 39 24.60 -27.96 2.67
N THR A 40 24.50 -26.77 2.09
CA THR A 40 25.42 -26.29 1.06
C THR A 40 25.60 -24.77 1.15
N THR A 41 26.76 -24.27 0.75
CA THR A 41 27.01 -22.83 0.58
C THR A 41 26.64 -22.40 -0.85
N ARG A 42 25.99 -21.24 -0.96
CA ARG A 42 25.65 -20.61 -2.25
C ARG A 42 25.93 -19.11 -2.20
N THR A 43 26.18 -18.52 -3.35
CA THR A 43 26.17 -17.06 -3.51
C THR A 43 24.75 -16.59 -3.80
N SER A 44 24.28 -15.60 -3.05
CA SER A 44 23.08 -14.83 -3.38
C SER A 44 23.51 -13.54 -4.09
N ARG A 45 22.94 -13.24 -5.26
CA ARG A 45 23.35 -12.11 -6.09
C ARG A 45 22.16 -11.54 -6.85
N ILE A 46 21.88 -10.25 -6.64
CA ILE A 46 20.81 -9.52 -7.32
C ILE A 46 21.45 -8.45 -8.20
N THR A 47 21.12 -8.47 -9.49
CA THR A 47 21.58 -7.50 -10.48
C THR A 47 20.43 -6.75 -11.13
N ASN A 48 20.70 -5.50 -11.50
CA ASN A 48 19.85 -4.70 -12.37
C ASN A 48 19.86 -5.22 -13.82
N PRO A 49 18.95 -4.76 -14.70
CA PRO A 49 18.93 -5.12 -16.12
C PRO A 49 20.16 -4.66 -16.91
N ASP A 50 20.92 -3.68 -16.39
CA ASP A 50 22.20 -3.22 -16.91
C ASP A 50 23.41 -4.04 -16.41
N GLY A 51 23.17 -5.13 -15.68
CA GLY A 51 24.22 -5.98 -15.10
C GLY A 51 24.87 -5.44 -13.81
N SER A 52 24.53 -4.22 -13.36
CA SER A 52 25.06 -3.67 -12.10
C SER A 52 24.55 -4.44 -10.88
N VAL A 53 25.40 -4.59 -9.85
CA VAL A 53 25.08 -5.39 -8.66
C VAL A 53 24.35 -4.55 -7.61
N VAL A 54 23.15 -4.98 -7.24
CA VAL A 54 22.30 -4.35 -6.20
C VAL A 54 22.62 -4.93 -4.82
N PHE A 55 22.86 -6.24 -4.76
CA PHE A 55 23.21 -6.96 -3.54
C PHE A 55 23.99 -8.23 -3.89
N GLU A 56 25.02 -8.56 -3.12
CA GLU A 56 25.76 -9.81 -3.23
C GLU A 56 26.20 -10.31 -1.85
N MET A 57 26.07 -11.61 -1.60
CA MET A 57 26.62 -12.30 -0.45
C MET A 57 27.08 -13.70 -0.88
N ALA A 58 28.41 -13.91 -0.87
CA ALA A 58 29.02 -15.22 -1.05
C ALA A 58 28.95 -16.06 0.23
N ASP A 59 29.00 -17.38 0.05
CA ASP A 59 29.10 -18.38 1.12
C ASP A 59 27.94 -18.30 2.15
N ALA A 60 26.72 -18.16 1.66
CA ALA A 60 25.51 -18.28 2.48
C ALA A 60 25.09 -19.75 2.57
N GLU A 61 24.95 -20.28 3.78
CA GLU A 61 24.60 -21.68 4.04
C GLU A 61 23.08 -21.87 4.05
N VAL A 62 22.60 -22.82 3.24
CA VAL A 62 21.19 -23.19 3.08
C VAL A 62 21.03 -24.70 2.90
N PRO A 63 19.83 -25.28 3.10
CA PRO A 63 19.59 -26.67 2.75
C PRO A 63 19.80 -26.89 1.24
N ALA A 64 20.47 -27.99 0.89
CA ALA A 64 20.78 -28.32 -0.50
C ALA A 64 19.51 -28.56 -1.37
N SER A 65 18.41 -28.94 -0.72
CA SER A 65 17.09 -29.19 -1.34
C SER A 65 16.31 -27.93 -1.73
N TRP A 66 16.66 -26.75 -1.22
CA TRP A 66 16.00 -25.49 -1.58
C TRP A 66 16.43 -25.06 -3.01
N SER A 67 15.55 -24.44 -3.80
CA SER A 67 15.96 -23.84 -5.07
C SER A 67 16.74 -22.51 -4.86
N GLN A 68 17.21 -21.89 -5.94
CA GLN A 68 17.93 -20.61 -5.84
C GLN A 68 17.01 -19.45 -5.40
N VAL A 69 15.71 -19.49 -5.74
CA VAL A 69 14.76 -18.42 -5.40
C VAL A 69 14.54 -18.25 -3.88
N PRO A 70 14.25 -19.29 -3.07
CA PRO A 70 14.19 -19.16 -1.61
C PRO A 70 15.56 -18.87 -1.00
N THR A 71 16.66 -19.30 -1.64
CA THR A 71 18.03 -18.90 -1.23
C THR A 71 18.17 -17.38 -1.31
N ASP A 72 17.89 -16.78 -2.48
CA ASP A 72 17.97 -15.34 -2.68
C ASP A 72 16.96 -14.56 -1.81
N ILE A 73 15.76 -15.07 -1.59
CA ILE A 73 14.78 -14.43 -0.69
C ILE A 73 15.25 -14.46 0.77
N MET A 74 15.76 -15.60 1.26
CA MET A 74 16.32 -15.75 2.60
C MET A 74 17.50 -14.80 2.81
N VAL A 75 18.51 -14.90 1.94
CA VAL A 75 19.77 -14.19 2.09
C VAL A 75 19.61 -12.68 1.84
N SER A 76 18.84 -12.27 0.83
CA SER A 76 18.65 -10.83 0.55
C SER A 76 17.73 -10.14 1.58
N LYS A 77 16.64 -10.78 2.04
CA LYS A 77 15.61 -10.12 2.87
C LYS A 77 15.60 -10.50 4.34
N TYR A 78 15.89 -11.75 4.70
CA TYR A 78 15.64 -12.26 6.06
C TYR A 78 16.90 -12.41 6.91
N PHE A 79 18.09 -12.59 6.30
CA PHE A 79 19.36 -12.49 7.01
C PHE A 79 19.58 -11.08 7.57
N ARG A 80 19.72 -10.98 8.89
CA ARG A 80 20.14 -9.76 9.60
C ARG A 80 21.54 -9.37 9.11
N LYS A 81 21.69 -8.14 8.59
CA LYS A 81 22.93 -7.71 7.90
C LYS A 81 24.06 -7.26 8.83
N ALA A 82 23.77 -6.95 10.09
CA ALA A 82 24.76 -6.46 11.05
C ALA A 82 24.30 -6.66 12.51
N GLY A 83 25.29 -6.73 13.41
CA GLY A 83 25.11 -6.81 14.87
C GLY A 83 25.00 -8.23 15.44
N VAL A 84 25.16 -9.26 14.61
CA VAL A 84 25.07 -10.67 15.03
C VAL A 84 26.44 -11.16 15.48
N PRO A 85 26.60 -11.70 16.72
CA PRO A 85 27.86 -12.29 17.16
C PRO A 85 28.31 -13.40 16.21
N GLN A 86 29.53 -13.29 15.69
CA GLN A 86 30.13 -14.29 14.82
C GLN A 86 30.74 -15.42 15.64
N ALA A 87 30.81 -16.61 15.05
CA ALA A 87 31.40 -17.80 15.64
C ALA A 87 32.38 -18.43 14.65
N GLY A 88 33.51 -18.92 15.16
CA GLY A 88 34.53 -19.61 14.37
C GLY A 88 34.11 -21.04 13.99
N PRO A 89 34.97 -21.78 13.26
CA PRO A 89 34.63 -23.10 12.72
C PRO A 89 34.19 -24.17 13.74
N GLU A 90 34.52 -24.01 15.02
CA GLU A 90 34.10 -24.91 16.12
C GLU A 90 32.83 -24.41 16.84
N GLY A 91 32.09 -23.44 16.29
CA GLY A 91 30.89 -22.85 16.90
C GLY A 91 31.16 -21.96 18.12
N THR A 92 32.44 -21.71 18.44
CA THR A 92 32.86 -20.81 19.53
C THR A 92 32.77 -19.35 19.09
N LEU A 93 32.19 -18.48 19.92
CA LEU A 93 32.10 -17.05 19.62
C LEU A 93 33.48 -16.43 19.43
N GLU A 94 33.65 -15.67 18.36
CA GLU A 94 34.88 -14.93 18.09
C GLU A 94 34.91 -13.63 18.90
N PHE A 95 36.11 -13.26 19.38
CA PHE A 95 36.33 -12.02 20.13
C PHE A 95 37.50 -11.24 19.51
N ASP A 96 37.38 -9.92 19.50
CA ASP A 96 38.43 -9.02 19.06
C ASP A 96 39.59 -8.90 20.09
N ALA A 97 40.63 -8.16 19.74
CA ALA A 97 41.78 -7.92 20.62
C ALA A 97 41.45 -7.12 21.90
N GLY A 98 40.25 -6.52 21.99
CA GLY A 98 39.70 -5.86 23.19
C GLY A 98 38.76 -6.77 24.01
N GLY A 99 38.55 -8.02 23.59
CA GLY A 99 37.64 -8.96 24.24
C GLY A 99 36.15 -8.68 24.01
N GLN A 100 35.79 -7.91 22.97
CA GLN A 100 34.39 -7.76 22.54
C GLN A 100 34.04 -8.82 21.47
N PRO A 101 32.79 -9.32 21.41
CA PRO A 101 32.39 -10.25 20.36
C PRO A 101 32.55 -9.63 18.97
N VAL A 102 33.11 -10.37 18.02
CA VAL A 102 33.12 -9.96 16.61
C VAL A 102 31.67 -9.94 16.10
N LEU A 103 31.23 -8.84 15.50
CA LEU A 103 29.86 -8.67 15.01
C LEU A 103 29.81 -8.63 13.48
N GLY A 104 28.81 -9.27 12.91
CA GLY A 104 28.61 -9.37 11.46
C GLY A 104 27.16 -9.65 11.07
N PRO A 105 26.92 -10.22 9.87
CA PRO A 105 25.61 -10.64 9.42
C PRO A 105 25.25 -12.06 9.92
N GLU A 106 24.00 -12.48 9.71
CA GLU A 106 23.67 -13.90 9.56
C GLU A 106 24.28 -14.42 8.24
N ARG A 107 24.79 -15.66 8.28
CA ARG A 107 25.38 -16.37 7.14
C ARG A 107 24.71 -17.72 6.86
N SER A 108 23.86 -18.23 7.76
CA SER A 108 23.19 -19.52 7.62
C SER A 108 21.68 -19.44 7.87
N ALA A 109 20.90 -20.17 7.08
CA ALA A 109 19.48 -20.36 7.36
C ALA A 109 19.23 -21.12 8.69
N ARG A 110 20.20 -21.93 9.20
CA ARG A 110 20.13 -22.52 10.54
C ARG A 110 20.01 -21.45 11.62
N GLN A 111 20.80 -20.37 11.52
CA GLN A 111 20.79 -19.26 12.48
C GLN A 111 19.40 -18.59 12.54
N VAL A 112 18.82 -18.30 11.36
CA VAL A 112 17.48 -17.69 11.24
C VAL A 112 16.41 -18.61 11.82
N ILE A 113 16.39 -19.89 11.44
CA ILE A 113 15.39 -20.86 11.88
C ILE A 113 15.48 -21.08 13.39
N HIS A 114 16.69 -21.25 13.93
CA HIS A 114 16.92 -21.41 15.36
C HIS A 114 16.42 -20.21 16.17
N ARG A 115 16.73 -18.95 15.76
CA ARG A 115 16.25 -17.78 16.50
C ARG A 115 14.74 -17.60 16.48
N LEU A 116 14.04 -18.16 15.49
CA LEU A 116 12.58 -18.23 15.50
C LEU A 116 12.09 -19.29 16.49
N ALA A 117 12.48 -20.55 16.29
CA ALA A 117 11.99 -21.70 17.06
C ALA A 117 12.31 -21.58 18.56
N ALA A 118 13.57 -21.29 18.92
CA ALA A 118 14.01 -21.13 20.31
C ALA A 118 13.27 -19.99 21.02
N THR A 119 12.97 -18.90 20.32
CA THR A 119 12.28 -17.74 20.91
C THR A 119 10.80 -18.03 21.18
N TRP A 120 10.08 -18.66 20.24
CA TRP A 120 8.69 -19.06 20.52
C TRP A 120 8.63 -20.12 21.62
N ARG A 121 9.55 -21.10 21.63
CA ARG A 121 9.67 -22.03 22.74
C ARG A 121 9.89 -21.28 24.06
N TRP A 122 10.87 -20.38 24.14
CA TRP A 122 11.18 -19.65 25.38
C TRP A 122 9.98 -18.84 25.89
N TRP A 123 9.24 -18.15 25.01
CA TRP A 123 8.01 -17.46 25.39
C TRP A 123 6.92 -18.44 25.87
N GLY A 124 6.73 -19.57 25.19
CA GLY A 124 5.76 -20.60 25.59
C GLY A 124 6.11 -21.24 26.94
N GLU A 125 7.36 -21.65 27.13
CA GLU A 125 7.89 -22.27 28.36
C GLU A 125 7.80 -21.28 29.54
N THR A 126 8.19 -20.03 29.35
CA THR A 126 8.14 -18.98 30.39
C THR A 126 6.71 -18.57 30.78
N ASN A 127 5.74 -18.71 29.88
CA ASN A 127 4.32 -18.36 30.13
C ASN A 127 3.43 -19.59 30.39
N GLY A 128 4.01 -20.79 30.53
CA GLY A 128 3.29 -22.01 30.95
C GLY A 128 2.39 -22.63 29.88
N TYR A 129 2.75 -22.49 28.59
CA TYR A 129 2.02 -23.14 27.48
C TYR A 129 2.19 -24.65 27.45
N PHE A 130 3.33 -25.17 27.92
CA PHE A 130 3.70 -26.58 27.81
C PHE A 130 3.54 -27.31 29.15
N ALA A 131 3.14 -28.58 29.13
CA ALA A 131 2.98 -29.40 30.32
C ALA A 131 4.31 -29.70 31.02
N SER A 132 5.39 -29.82 30.24
CA SER A 132 6.76 -30.03 30.71
C SER A 132 7.79 -29.34 29.81
N THR A 133 9.05 -29.32 30.27
CA THR A 133 10.19 -28.86 29.46
C THR A 133 10.50 -29.81 28.29
N ALA A 134 10.06 -31.08 28.35
CA ALA A 134 10.19 -32.03 27.25
C ALA A 134 9.19 -31.70 26.12
N ASP A 135 7.95 -31.33 26.47
CA ASP A 135 6.95 -30.85 25.50
C ASP A 135 7.43 -29.56 24.81
N ALA A 136 8.06 -28.65 25.55
CA ALA A 136 8.68 -27.45 25.00
C ALA A 136 9.82 -27.77 24.01
N ALA A 137 10.66 -28.77 24.31
CA ALA A 137 11.70 -29.23 23.38
C ALA A 137 11.10 -29.89 22.13
N VAL A 138 10.07 -30.74 22.25
CA VAL A 138 9.36 -31.32 21.10
C VAL A 138 8.78 -30.22 20.20
N PHE A 139 8.21 -29.16 20.78
CA PHE A 139 7.69 -28.02 20.03
C PHE A 139 8.78 -27.27 19.25
N GLU A 140 9.97 -27.06 19.84
CA GLU A 140 11.13 -26.48 19.14
C GLU A 140 11.62 -27.39 18.01
N ASP A 141 11.68 -28.71 18.23
CA ASP A 141 12.13 -29.69 17.24
C ASP A 141 11.20 -29.74 16.01
N GLU A 142 9.89 -29.89 16.23
CA GLU A 142 8.89 -29.99 15.17
C GLU A 142 8.78 -28.69 14.35
N LEU A 143 8.97 -27.52 14.98
CA LEU A 143 9.05 -26.24 14.28
C LEU A 143 10.32 -26.07 13.45
N THR A 144 11.46 -26.47 14.01
CA THR A 144 12.75 -26.43 13.30
C THR A 144 12.69 -27.30 12.05
N TYR A 145 12.10 -28.49 12.14
CA TYR A 145 11.82 -29.35 11.00
C TYR A 145 10.91 -28.66 9.97
N MET A 146 9.72 -28.21 10.37
CA MET A 146 8.75 -27.61 9.43
C MET A 146 9.28 -26.37 8.71
N LEU A 147 10.12 -25.55 9.37
CA LEU A 147 10.76 -24.39 8.76
C LEU A 147 11.87 -24.80 7.77
N ALA A 148 12.74 -25.75 8.16
CA ALA A 148 13.85 -26.19 7.30
C ALA A 148 13.36 -26.95 6.04
N HIS A 149 12.30 -27.76 6.19
CA HIS A 149 11.66 -28.49 5.09
C HIS A 149 10.64 -27.65 4.29
N GLN A 150 10.50 -26.35 4.57
CA GLN A 150 9.56 -25.42 3.90
C GLN A 150 8.09 -25.86 3.94
N MET A 151 7.68 -26.53 5.02
CA MET A 151 6.29 -26.96 5.25
C MET A 151 5.38 -25.79 5.64
N ALA A 152 5.97 -24.75 6.24
CA ALA A 152 5.25 -23.57 6.69
C ALA A 152 6.18 -22.35 6.79
N ALA A 153 5.60 -21.15 6.76
CA ALA A 153 6.32 -19.90 7.05
C ALA A 153 5.42 -18.89 7.81
N PRO A 154 5.94 -18.20 8.83
CA PRO A 154 5.28 -17.04 9.44
C PRO A 154 5.38 -15.81 8.53
N ASN A 155 4.61 -14.77 8.85
CA ASN A 155 4.68 -13.49 8.14
C ASN A 155 6.07 -12.82 8.23
N SER A 156 6.46 -12.04 7.21
CA SER A 156 7.79 -11.43 7.09
C SER A 156 8.32 -10.66 8.33
N PRO A 157 7.52 -9.88 9.10
CA PRO A 157 8.01 -9.23 10.33
C PRO A 157 8.53 -10.19 11.42
N GLN A 158 8.05 -11.43 11.48
CA GLN A 158 8.62 -12.45 12.38
C GLN A 158 10.04 -12.81 11.94
N TRP A 159 10.24 -13.12 10.66
CA TRP A 159 11.57 -13.38 10.08
C TRP A 159 12.55 -12.21 10.30
N PHE A 160 12.07 -10.96 10.24
CA PHE A 160 12.91 -9.78 10.48
C PHE A 160 13.31 -9.60 11.95
N ASN A 161 12.35 -9.73 12.89
CA ASN A 161 12.49 -9.17 14.24
C ASN A 161 12.48 -10.21 15.37
N THR A 162 11.89 -11.39 15.17
CA THR A 162 11.82 -12.44 16.20
C THR A 162 13.20 -13.01 16.51
N GLY A 163 13.52 -13.09 17.80
CA GLY A 163 14.73 -13.70 18.34
C GLY A 163 15.99 -12.84 18.35
N LEU A 164 15.98 -11.62 17.78
CA LEU A 164 17.15 -10.74 17.77
C LEU A 164 17.66 -10.42 19.20
N ALA A 165 16.77 -10.06 20.11
CA ALA A 165 17.12 -9.82 21.52
C ALA A 165 17.39 -11.13 22.29
N HIS A 166 16.61 -12.18 22.04
CA HIS A 166 16.66 -13.43 22.81
C HIS A 166 17.94 -14.25 22.53
N VAL A 167 18.31 -14.44 21.26
CA VAL A 167 19.43 -15.29 20.85
C VAL A 167 20.73 -14.51 20.63
N TYR A 168 20.65 -13.30 20.08
CA TYR A 168 21.85 -12.48 19.78
C TYR A 168 22.11 -11.35 20.78
N GLY A 169 21.18 -11.06 21.71
CA GLY A 169 21.29 -9.92 22.62
C GLY A 169 21.10 -8.55 21.95
N ILE A 170 20.61 -8.50 20.72
CA ILE A 170 20.43 -7.25 19.95
C ILE A 170 19.21 -6.49 20.49
N THR A 171 19.47 -5.36 21.14
CA THR A 171 18.45 -4.38 21.58
C THR A 171 18.55 -3.09 20.73
N GLY A 172 17.83 -2.03 21.11
CA GLY A 172 17.91 -0.72 20.46
C GLY A 172 17.08 0.34 21.17
N PRO A 173 17.28 1.65 20.92
CA PRO A 173 16.59 2.70 21.64
C PRO A 173 15.05 2.60 21.50
N PRO A 174 14.26 2.93 22.53
CA PRO A 174 12.79 2.88 22.49
C PRO A 174 12.19 3.62 21.29
N GLN A 175 11.19 3.02 20.64
CA GLN A 175 10.54 3.57 19.43
C GLN A 175 9.06 3.96 19.63
N GLY A 176 8.61 4.09 20.88
CA GLY A 176 7.21 4.38 21.21
C GLY A 176 6.25 3.19 21.03
N HIS A 177 6.78 1.96 20.99
CA HIS A 177 5.98 0.74 21.08
C HIS A 177 5.54 0.45 22.51
N HIS A 178 4.41 -0.22 22.65
CA HIS A 178 3.82 -0.67 23.90
C HIS A 178 3.54 -2.18 23.86
N CYS A 179 3.46 -2.82 25.03
CA CYS A 179 3.19 -4.25 25.20
C CYS A 179 2.43 -4.50 26.52
N VAL A 180 1.86 -5.70 26.66
CA VAL A 180 1.18 -6.17 27.89
C VAL A 180 2.16 -6.92 28.79
N GLU A 181 2.12 -6.70 30.10
CA GLU A 181 2.92 -7.46 31.07
C GLU A 181 2.25 -8.78 31.53
N GLY A 182 2.87 -9.90 31.17
CA GLY A 182 2.43 -11.23 31.59
C GLY A 182 1.04 -11.59 31.05
N ALA A 183 0.15 -12.01 31.94
CA ALA A 183 -1.21 -12.44 31.62
C ALA A 183 -2.31 -11.47 32.12
N ALA A 184 -1.95 -10.23 32.48
CA ALA A 184 -2.88 -9.21 32.99
C ALA A 184 -3.09 -8.10 31.94
N PRO A 185 -4.29 -7.93 31.35
CA PRO A 185 -4.52 -6.96 30.28
C PRO A 185 -4.36 -5.51 30.74
N ASP A 186 -4.64 -5.24 32.02
CA ASP A 186 -4.62 -3.92 32.65
C ASP A 186 -3.24 -3.23 32.62
N VAL A 187 -2.17 -3.98 32.40
CA VAL A 187 -0.78 -3.50 32.46
C VAL A 187 -0.18 -3.38 31.06
N VAL A 188 -0.72 -2.43 30.28
CA VAL A 188 -0.05 -1.91 29.09
C VAL A 188 1.08 -0.97 29.52
N ARG A 189 2.29 -1.17 28.97
CA ARG A 189 3.41 -0.26 29.17
C ARG A 189 4.23 -0.03 27.90
N LYS A 190 5.01 1.05 27.89
CA LYS A 190 6.04 1.28 26.86
C LYS A 190 7.11 0.20 26.94
N SER A 191 7.60 -0.23 25.77
CA SER A 191 8.70 -1.20 25.64
C SER A 191 10.03 -0.52 25.97
N ASP A 192 10.90 -1.23 26.72
CA ASP A 192 12.19 -0.69 27.21
C ASP A 192 13.23 -0.52 26.09
N ASP A 193 13.06 -1.26 25.00
CA ASP A 193 13.93 -1.26 23.82
C ASP A 193 13.17 -1.70 22.57
N ALA A 194 13.85 -1.69 21.41
CA ALA A 194 13.28 -1.95 20.09
C ALA A 194 12.99 -3.43 19.74
N TYR A 195 13.55 -4.41 20.46
CA TYR A 195 13.59 -5.82 20.04
C TYR A 195 13.30 -6.87 21.13
N THR A 196 13.37 -6.55 22.45
CA THR A 196 12.93 -7.49 23.52
C THR A 196 11.42 -7.74 23.47
N ARG A 197 10.66 -6.75 22.97
CA ARG A 197 9.23 -6.86 22.61
C ARG A 197 9.10 -6.51 21.12
N PRO A 198 9.49 -7.42 20.22
CA PRO A 198 9.66 -7.11 18.81
C PRO A 198 8.32 -6.85 18.13
N GLN A 199 8.31 -5.98 17.12
CA GLN A 199 7.14 -5.80 16.26
C GLN A 199 7.10 -6.94 15.24
N ILE A 200 6.09 -7.82 15.32
CA ILE A 200 6.08 -9.11 14.62
C ILE A 200 4.75 -9.46 13.92
N SER A 201 3.65 -8.81 14.28
CA SER A 201 2.37 -8.93 13.59
C SER A 201 2.44 -8.24 12.24
N ALA A 202 1.90 -8.82 11.17
CA ALA A 202 1.98 -8.19 9.83
C ALA A 202 0.81 -7.30 9.47
N CYS A 203 -0.34 -7.45 10.15
CA CYS A 203 -1.59 -6.81 9.82
C CYS A 203 -2.17 -6.08 11.03
N PHE A 204 -2.59 -4.85 10.82
CA PHE A 204 -3.19 -3.97 11.81
C PHE A 204 -4.46 -3.36 11.24
N ILE A 205 -5.46 -3.20 12.11
CA ILE A 205 -6.60 -2.32 11.89
C ILE A 205 -6.48 -1.20 12.93
N GLN A 206 -6.65 0.06 12.53
CA GLN A 206 -6.49 1.21 13.41
C GLN A 206 -7.68 2.16 13.33
N GLY A 207 -8.19 2.56 14.48
CA GLY A 207 -9.22 3.58 14.61
C GLY A 207 -8.71 4.98 14.29
N ILE A 208 -9.66 5.84 13.90
CA ILE A 208 -9.46 7.26 13.67
C ILE A 208 -10.68 8.05 14.15
N ASP A 209 -10.43 9.05 14.97
CA ASP A 209 -11.43 10.03 15.41
C ASP A 209 -11.36 11.29 14.53
N ASP A 210 -12.47 12.03 14.46
CA ASP A 210 -12.61 13.28 13.68
C ASP A 210 -11.99 14.49 14.40
N ASP A 211 -10.73 14.32 14.81
CA ASP A 211 -9.83 15.29 15.43
C ASP A 211 -8.52 15.37 14.64
N LEU A 212 -7.88 16.54 14.59
CA LEU A 212 -6.68 16.75 13.79
C LEU A 212 -5.37 16.29 14.47
N VAL A 213 -5.24 16.46 15.79
CA VAL A 213 -3.91 16.46 16.48
C VAL A 213 -3.83 15.66 17.79
N ASN A 214 -4.96 15.28 18.38
CA ASN A 214 -4.99 14.54 19.64
C ASN A 214 -4.71 13.03 19.44
N GLU A 215 -4.43 12.29 20.53
CA GLU A 215 -4.31 10.82 20.50
C GLU A 215 -5.62 10.22 19.95
N GLY A 216 -5.54 9.31 18.97
CA GLY A 216 -6.71 8.81 18.21
C GLY A 216 -7.03 9.60 16.93
N GLY A 217 -6.63 10.88 16.85
CA GLY A 217 -6.90 11.76 15.70
C GLY A 217 -6.01 11.53 14.47
N ILE A 218 -6.25 12.33 13.43
CA ILE A 218 -5.67 12.19 12.09
C ILE A 218 -4.14 12.16 12.10
N LEU A 219 -3.46 13.15 12.69
CA LEU A 219 -1.99 13.18 12.67
C LEU A 219 -1.34 12.14 13.60
N ASP A 220 -2.00 11.76 14.71
CA ASP A 220 -1.53 10.68 15.58
C ASP A 220 -1.57 9.33 14.85
N LEU A 221 -2.65 9.02 14.12
CA LEU A 221 -2.72 7.82 13.29
C LEU A 221 -1.47 7.68 12.40
N TRP A 222 -0.98 8.76 11.80
CA TRP A 222 0.15 8.68 10.87
C TRP A 222 1.47 8.48 11.59
N VAL A 223 1.60 8.97 12.82
CA VAL A 223 2.74 8.63 13.70
C VAL A 223 2.68 7.14 14.11
N ARG A 224 1.49 6.58 14.33
CA ARG A 224 1.30 5.13 14.56
C ARG A 224 1.61 4.29 13.31
N GLU A 225 1.13 4.70 12.13
CA GLU A 225 1.44 4.06 10.85
C GLU A 225 2.93 4.13 10.49
N ALA A 226 3.60 5.27 10.70
CA ALA A 226 5.04 5.41 10.48
C ALA A 226 5.86 4.42 11.32
N ARG A 227 5.44 4.16 12.57
CA ARG A 227 6.03 3.11 13.42
C ARG A 227 5.79 1.71 12.82
N LEU A 228 4.62 1.41 12.27
CA LEU A 228 4.36 0.13 11.58
C LEU A 228 5.22 -0.06 10.33
N PHE A 229 5.26 0.94 9.44
CA PHE A 229 5.99 0.86 8.18
C PHE A 229 7.50 0.70 8.39
N LYS A 230 8.06 1.32 9.44
CA LYS A 230 9.46 1.16 9.85
C LYS A 230 9.88 -0.30 10.10
N TYR A 231 8.98 -1.12 10.64
CA TYR A 231 9.21 -2.55 10.92
C TYR A 231 8.62 -3.49 9.85
N GLY A 232 8.08 -2.92 8.76
CA GLY A 232 7.57 -3.68 7.62
C GLY A 232 6.17 -4.26 7.85
N SER A 233 5.33 -3.57 8.61
CA SER A 233 3.97 -4.04 8.94
C SER A 233 2.89 -3.17 8.30
N GLY A 234 1.78 -3.79 7.95
CA GLY A 234 0.69 -3.19 7.18
C GLY A 234 -0.50 -2.78 8.04
N THR A 235 -1.17 -1.70 7.65
CA THR A 235 -2.22 -1.03 8.43
C THR A 235 -3.45 -0.76 7.58
N GLY A 236 -4.63 -0.69 8.19
CA GLY A 236 -5.82 -0.19 7.51
C GLY A 236 -6.79 0.48 8.47
N THR A 237 -7.54 1.43 7.91
CA THR A 237 -8.45 2.31 8.65
C THR A 237 -9.66 2.60 7.77
N ASN A 238 -10.85 2.64 8.38
CA ASN A 238 -12.03 3.20 7.75
C ASN A 238 -12.12 4.68 8.11
N PHE A 239 -12.11 5.53 7.09
CA PHE A 239 -12.07 7.00 7.25
C PHE A 239 -13.46 7.64 7.32
N SER A 240 -14.52 6.83 7.32
CA SER A 240 -15.92 7.30 7.30
C SER A 240 -16.39 7.92 8.61
N SER A 241 -15.57 7.95 9.66
CA SER A 241 -15.79 8.78 10.86
C SER A 241 -15.48 10.25 10.60
N LEU A 242 -14.62 10.57 9.63
CA LEU A 242 -14.22 11.94 9.32
C LEU A 242 -15.33 12.72 8.60
N ARG A 243 -15.46 14.01 8.89
CA ARG A 243 -16.45 14.89 8.25
C ARG A 243 -16.10 15.20 6.79
N GLY A 244 -17.08 15.08 5.91
CA GLY A 244 -16.94 15.34 4.47
C GLY A 244 -16.70 16.82 4.12
N ALA A 245 -16.45 17.09 2.85
CA ALA A 245 -16.23 18.44 2.34
C ALA A 245 -17.47 19.32 2.57
N GLY A 246 -17.25 20.56 3.03
CA GLY A 246 -18.32 21.50 3.32
C GLY A 246 -19.01 21.32 4.68
N GLU A 247 -18.74 20.24 5.43
CA GLU A 247 -19.26 20.07 6.80
C GLU A 247 -18.67 21.13 7.76
N PRO A 248 -19.43 21.63 8.76
CA PRO A 248 -19.00 22.75 9.60
C PRO A 248 -17.82 22.40 10.54
N LEU A 249 -17.02 23.42 10.88
CA LEU A 249 -15.94 23.35 11.87
C LEU A 249 -16.32 24.10 13.15
N SER A 250 -15.85 23.61 14.31
CA SER A 250 -16.16 24.20 15.63
C SER A 250 -15.57 25.59 15.85
N GLY A 251 -14.44 25.91 15.19
CA GLY A 251 -13.86 27.26 15.13
C GLY A 251 -14.48 28.19 14.10
N GLY A 252 -15.54 27.75 13.40
CA GLY A 252 -16.08 28.41 12.21
C GLY A 252 -15.39 27.98 10.92
N GLY A 253 -16.03 28.24 9.78
CA GLY A 253 -15.62 27.72 8.48
C GLY A 253 -16.10 26.28 8.23
N THR A 254 -15.59 25.67 7.16
CA THR A 254 -16.01 24.36 6.65
C THR A 254 -14.82 23.44 6.37
N SER A 255 -15.06 22.14 6.45
CA SER A 255 -14.10 21.07 6.16
C SER A 255 -13.69 21.05 4.68
N LEU A 256 -12.42 20.71 4.43
CA LEU A 256 -11.86 20.42 3.10
C LEU A 256 -12.14 18.98 2.62
N GLY A 257 -12.81 18.17 3.44
CA GLY A 257 -13.07 16.75 3.17
C GLY A 257 -11.85 15.85 3.38
N LEU A 258 -12.10 14.55 3.52
CA LEU A 258 -11.08 13.55 3.89
C LEU A 258 -9.98 13.39 2.83
N MET A 259 -10.31 13.70 1.57
CA MET A 259 -9.39 13.61 0.43
C MET A 259 -8.17 14.52 0.57
N SER A 260 -8.27 15.60 1.35
CA SER A 260 -7.12 16.46 1.69
C SER A 260 -6.10 15.72 2.55
N PHE A 261 -6.56 15.03 3.60
CA PHE A 261 -5.74 14.23 4.51
C PHE A 261 -5.21 12.96 3.85
N LEU A 262 -6.03 12.21 3.11
CA LEU A 262 -5.61 10.97 2.44
C LEU A 262 -4.40 11.17 1.53
N ARG A 263 -4.34 12.28 0.78
CA ARG A 263 -3.22 12.59 -0.14
C ARG A 263 -1.90 12.81 0.60
N VAL A 264 -1.92 13.47 1.74
CA VAL A 264 -0.71 13.73 2.52
C VAL A 264 -0.32 12.47 3.34
N GLY A 265 -1.29 11.63 3.72
CA GLY A 265 -1.05 10.30 4.31
C GLY A 265 -0.43 9.29 3.32
N ASP A 266 -0.88 9.29 2.07
CA ASP A 266 -0.25 8.54 0.95
C ASP A 266 1.23 8.96 0.76
N ARG A 267 1.52 10.27 0.84
CA ARG A 267 2.91 10.76 0.80
C ARG A 267 3.74 10.36 2.00
N ALA A 268 3.15 10.37 3.20
CA ALA A 268 3.81 9.86 4.41
C ALA A 268 4.13 8.35 4.30
N ALA A 269 3.23 7.56 3.71
CA ALA A 269 3.46 6.14 3.44
C ALA A 269 4.57 5.91 2.40
N GLY A 270 4.57 6.62 1.27
CA GLY A 270 5.60 6.50 0.23
C GLY A 270 7.01 6.90 0.68
N ALA A 271 7.11 7.86 1.61
CA ALA A 271 8.38 8.29 2.18
C ALA A 271 9.05 7.25 3.11
N ILE A 272 8.33 6.21 3.57
CA ILE A 272 8.81 5.28 4.60
C ILE A 272 9.06 3.88 4.02
N LYS A 273 10.32 3.43 4.10
CA LYS A 273 10.78 2.09 3.67
C LYS A 273 11.35 1.33 4.87
N SER A 274 10.99 0.05 5.01
CA SER A 274 11.29 -0.74 6.22
C SER A 274 12.78 -1.04 6.37
N GLY A 275 13.41 -0.53 7.43
CA GLY A 275 14.75 -0.94 7.88
C GLY A 275 15.90 -0.81 6.85
N GLY A 276 15.79 0.11 5.87
CA GLY A 276 16.75 0.22 4.75
C GLY A 276 16.61 -0.87 3.68
N THR A 277 15.56 -1.68 3.72
CA THR A 277 15.25 -2.72 2.73
C THR A 277 14.18 -2.25 1.74
N THR A 278 14.02 -2.95 0.60
CA THR A 278 13.13 -2.53 -0.50
C THR A 278 11.62 -2.70 -0.24
N ARG A 279 11.18 -2.89 1.00
CA ARG A 279 9.76 -3.03 1.33
C ARG A 279 9.11 -1.66 1.58
N ARG A 280 8.27 -1.24 0.62
CA ARG A 280 7.34 -0.10 0.73
C ARG A 280 6.31 -0.32 1.85
N ALA A 281 5.73 0.78 2.34
CA ALA A 281 4.56 0.78 3.21
C ALA A 281 3.38 0.00 2.59
N GLY A 282 2.47 -0.48 3.45
CA GLY A 282 1.22 -1.12 3.02
C GLY A 282 0.05 -0.55 3.82
N LYS A 283 -0.84 0.17 3.15
CA LYS A 283 -1.98 0.87 3.75
C LYS A 283 -3.29 0.45 3.07
N MET A 284 -4.35 0.20 3.83
CA MET A 284 -5.73 0.17 3.33
C MET A 284 -6.43 1.47 3.72
N VAL A 285 -7.19 2.03 2.78
CA VAL A 285 -8.16 3.10 3.01
C VAL A 285 -9.55 2.55 2.70
N VAL A 286 -10.38 2.41 3.72
CA VAL A 286 -11.80 2.04 3.57
C VAL A 286 -12.67 3.29 3.67
N LEU A 287 -13.71 3.37 2.82
CA LEU A 287 -14.77 4.38 2.93
C LEU A 287 -16.14 3.73 2.70
N ASP A 288 -17.14 4.11 3.49
CA ASP A 288 -18.50 3.58 3.43
C ASP A 288 -19.29 4.27 2.30
N ALA A 289 -20.15 3.52 1.59
CA ALA A 289 -20.84 4.01 0.40
C ALA A 289 -21.89 5.13 0.64
N ASP A 290 -22.19 5.47 1.88
CA ASP A 290 -23.03 6.61 2.28
C ASP A 290 -22.21 7.87 2.63
N HIS A 291 -20.88 7.86 2.50
CA HIS A 291 -20.06 9.01 2.88
C HIS A 291 -20.20 10.17 1.86
N PRO A 292 -20.33 11.45 2.28
CA PRO A 292 -20.47 12.59 1.37
C PRO A 292 -19.37 12.71 0.29
N ASP A 293 -18.13 12.34 0.61
CA ASP A 293 -16.97 12.42 -0.30
C ASP A 293 -16.84 11.20 -1.23
N ILE A 294 -17.75 10.21 -1.16
CA ILE A 294 -17.59 8.87 -1.76
C ILE A 294 -17.23 8.88 -3.25
N GLU A 295 -17.94 9.67 -4.06
CA GLU A 295 -17.66 9.79 -5.51
C GLU A 295 -16.24 10.32 -5.77
N THR A 296 -15.72 11.23 -4.94
CA THR A 296 -14.37 11.80 -5.08
C THR A 296 -13.29 10.81 -4.63
N PHE A 297 -13.62 9.91 -3.70
CA PHE A 297 -12.76 8.79 -3.31
C PHE A 297 -12.68 7.72 -4.41
N ILE A 298 -13.81 7.36 -5.03
CA ILE A 298 -13.89 6.46 -6.18
C ILE A 298 -13.10 7.03 -7.37
N ASP A 299 -13.30 8.31 -7.69
CA ASP A 299 -12.60 9.01 -8.77
C ASP A 299 -11.08 9.13 -8.56
N TRP A 300 -10.57 8.94 -7.34
CA TRP A 300 -9.19 9.31 -6.99
C TRP A 300 -8.17 8.60 -7.87
N LYS A 301 -8.06 7.27 -7.78
CA LYS A 301 -7.02 6.51 -8.51
C LYS A 301 -7.14 6.62 -10.04
N PRO A 302 -8.33 6.48 -10.68
CA PRO A 302 -8.47 6.69 -12.12
C PRO A 302 -7.93 8.04 -12.62
N ARG A 303 -8.12 9.12 -11.84
CA ARG A 303 -7.61 10.45 -12.17
C ARG A 303 -6.09 10.58 -12.00
N GLU A 304 -5.47 9.77 -11.15
CA GLU A 304 -4.02 9.78 -10.96
C GLU A 304 -3.32 8.91 -12.03
N GLU A 305 -3.90 7.78 -12.48
CA GLU A 305 -3.41 7.04 -13.66
C GLU A 305 -3.42 7.90 -14.93
N LEU A 306 -4.49 8.68 -15.15
CA LEU A 306 -4.60 9.62 -16.27
C LEU A 306 -3.54 10.74 -16.23
N LYS A 307 -3.07 11.13 -15.04
CA LYS A 307 -1.94 12.06 -14.90
C LYS A 307 -0.62 11.39 -15.28
N VAL A 308 -0.38 10.14 -14.90
CA VAL A 308 0.82 9.40 -15.31
C VAL A 308 0.87 9.29 -16.83
N ALA A 309 -0.24 8.96 -17.49
CA ALA A 309 -0.35 8.97 -18.95
C ALA A 309 0.01 10.34 -19.55
N ALA A 310 -0.58 11.43 -19.03
CA ALA A 310 -0.31 12.79 -19.52
C ALA A 310 1.15 13.24 -19.29
N LEU A 311 1.78 12.82 -18.19
CA LEU A 311 3.18 13.10 -17.88
C LEU A 311 4.14 12.38 -18.83
N VAL A 312 3.94 11.07 -19.04
CA VAL A 312 4.83 10.23 -19.86
C VAL A 312 4.68 10.55 -21.35
N GLU A 313 3.46 10.71 -21.88
CA GLU A 313 3.29 11.11 -23.28
C GLU A 313 3.68 12.58 -23.50
N GLY A 314 3.45 13.46 -22.52
CA GLY A 314 3.95 14.85 -22.56
C GLY A 314 5.48 14.91 -22.68
N MET A 315 6.18 14.06 -21.92
CA MET A 315 7.64 13.90 -21.96
C MET A 315 8.14 13.48 -23.35
N ALA A 316 7.52 12.47 -23.97
CA ALA A 316 7.92 11.98 -25.29
C ALA A 316 7.80 13.06 -26.39
N HIS A 317 6.80 13.94 -26.28
CA HIS A 317 6.48 14.97 -27.28
C HIS A 317 7.09 16.36 -27.00
N LEU A 318 7.99 16.48 -26.00
CA LEU A 318 8.69 17.73 -25.70
C LEU A 318 9.47 18.29 -26.91
N ALA A 319 9.56 19.62 -26.97
CA ALA A 319 10.39 20.33 -27.94
C ALA A 319 11.90 20.01 -27.77
N PRO A 320 12.74 20.11 -28.82
CA PRO A 320 14.14 19.68 -28.77
C PRO A 320 14.97 20.34 -27.67
N ASP A 321 14.73 21.62 -27.38
CA ASP A 321 15.36 22.38 -26.30
C ASP A 321 14.93 21.91 -24.90
N LEU A 322 13.64 21.56 -24.75
CA LEU A 322 13.12 21.01 -23.50
C LEU A 322 13.61 19.57 -23.26
N ARG A 323 13.76 18.76 -24.32
CA ARG A 323 14.37 17.43 -24.22
C ARG A 323 15.86 17.49 -23.86
N HIS A 324 16.61 18.45 -24.41
CA HIS A 324 18.00 18.68 -23.99
C HIS A 324 18.07 19.02 -22.49
N ARG A 325 17.24 19.96 -22.03
CA ARG A 325 17.17 20.37 -20.63
C ARG A 325 16.69 19.28 -19.67
N ALA A 326 15.86 18.35 -20.13
CA ALA A 326 15.48 17.19 -19.34
C ALA A 326 16.64 16.19 -19.21
N ALA A 327 17.39 15.94 -20.29
CA ALA A 327 18.59 15.11 -20.25
C ALA A 327 19.73 15.72 -19.41
N GLU A 328 19.87 17.05 -19.40
CA GLU A 328 20.78 17.79 -18.49
C GLU A 328 20.40 17.64 -17.00
N LEU A 329 19.19 17.19 -16.69
CA LEU A 329 18.65 17.00 -15.34
C LEU A 329 18.43 15.52 -14.96
N ASP A 330 18.77 14.58 -15.86
CA ASP A 330 18.46 13.14 -15.75
C ASP A 330 16.96 12.83 -15.53
N LEU A 331 16.08 13.74 -15.98
CA LEU A 331 14.63 13.62 -15.82
C LEU A 331 14.07 12.58 -16.81
N ALA A 332 13.56 11.46 -16.29
CA ALA A 332 13.05 10.34 -17.08
C ALA A 332 11.65 9.88 -16.64
N LEU A 333 10.61 10.56 -17.13
CA LEU A 333 9.22 10.18 -16.88
C LEU A 333 8.83 8.97 -17.76
N THR A 334 8.61 7.82 -17.11
CA THR A 334 8.28 6.54 -17.75
C THR A 334 7.11 5.84 -17.05
N TYR A 335 6.56 4.79 -17.67
CA TYR A 335 5.54 3.94 -17.07
C TYR A 335 6.09 2.92 -16.03
N ASP A 336 7.25 3.17 -15.40
CA ASP A 336 7.72 2.32 -14.29
C ASP A 336 6.97 2.67 -12.99
N TYR A 337 6.37 1.69 -12.31
CA TYR A 337 5.74 1.86 -10.99
C TYR A 337 6.73 2.22 -9.84
N ASN A 338 8.03 2.33 -10.14
CA ASN A 338 9.08 2.87 -9.27
C ASN A 338 9.72 4.15 -9.85
N GLY A 339 9.18 4.68 -10.94
CA GLY A 339 9.70 5.86 -11.64
C GLY A 339 9.02 7.16 -11.18
N GLU A 340 9.69 8.28 -11.45
CA GLU A 340 9.30 9.62 -10.98
C GLU A 340 7.86 10.03 -11.39
N ALA A 341 7.33 9.52 -12.50
CA ALA A 341 5.95 9.78 -12.92
C ALA A 341 4.91 9.24 -11.92
N TYR A 342 5.12 8.04 -11.36
CA TYR A 342 4.25 7.48 -10.31
C TYR A 342 4.52 8.12 -8.94
N ASP A 343 5.77 8.43 -8.60
CA ASP A 343 6.10 9.18 -7.38
C ASP A 343 5.57 10.64 -7.40
N THR A 344 5.29 11.19 -8.60
CA THR A 344 4.70 12.53 -8.78
C THR A 344 3.19 12.57 -8.54
N VAL A 345 2.45 11.47 -8.72
CA VAL A 345 0.99 11.42 -8.50
C VAL A 345 0.61 10.93 -7.10
N SER A 346 -0.68 10.87 -6.77
CA SER A 346 -1.14 10.44 -5.43
C SER A 346 -1.91 9.13 -5.45
N GLY A 347 -2.18 8.58 -4.26
CA GLY A 347 -2.96 7.36 -4.03
C GLY A 347 -2.23 6.07 -4.38
N GLN A 348 -0.91 6.10 -4.56
CA GLN A 348 -0.12 4.95 -5.03
C GLN A 348 0.40 4.08 -3.89
N ASN A 349 0.38 4.58 -2.65
CA ASN A 349 0.89 3.90 -1.46
C ASN A 349 -0.23 3.33 -0.57
N SER A 350 -1.47 3.31 -1.06
CA SER A 350 -2.62 2.63 -0.43
C SER A 350 -3.37 1.74 -1.41
N ASN A 351 -3.97 0.68 -0.88
CA ASN A 351 -5.12 0.01 -1.50
C ASN A 351 -6.39 0.75 -1.04
N ASN A 352 -7.35 0.92 -1.94
CA ASN A 352 -8.61 1.60 -1.63
C ASN A 352 -9.74 0.58 -1.66
N SER A 353 -10.73 0.70 -0.78
CA SER A 353 -11.94 -0.13 -0.82
C SER A 353 -13.18 0.65 -0.41
N VAL A 354 -14.28 0.42 -1.13
CA VAL A 354 -15.60 0.89 -0.70
C VAL A 354 -16.28 -0.20 0.11
N ARG A 355 -16.87 0.18 1.24
CA ARG A 355 -17.59 -0.71 2.14
C ARG A 355 -19.09 -0.52 1.96
N ILE A 356 -19.81 -1.63 1.80
CA ILE A 356 -21.23 -1.66 1.41
C ILE A 356 -22.03 -2.62 2.28
N THR A 357 -23.29 -2.26 2.55
CA THR A 357 -24.27 -3.11 3.24
C THR A 357 -25.12 -3.90 2.24
N ASN A 358 -25.84 -4.91 2.72
CA ASN A 358 -26.82 -5.62 1.90
C ASN A 358 -27.95 -4.69 1.44
N ASP A 359 -28.40 -3.77 2.30
CA ASP A 359 -29.37 -2.71 1.99
C ASP A 359 -28.97 -1.86 0.77
N PHE A 360 -27.66 -1.64 0.55
CA PHE A 360 -27.11 -0.97 -0.64
C PHE A 360 -27.18 -1.87 -1.88
N VAL A 361 -26.81 -3.15 -1.77
CA VAL A 361 -26.91 -4.11 -2.89
C VAL A 361 -28.36 -4.30 -3.33
N ASP A 362 -29.30 -4.36 -2.38
CA ASP A 362 -30.74 -4.38 -2.68
C ASP A 362 -31.20 -3.05 -3.28
N ALA A 363 -30.68 -1.90 -2.82
CA ALA A 363 -30.97 -0.61 -3.45
C ALA A 363 -30.46 -0.54 -4.91
N VAL A 364 -29.29 -1.11 -5.20
CA VAL A 364 -28.75 -1.25 -6.57
C VAL A 364 -29.69 -2.11 -7.42
N ARG A 365 -30.13 -3.26 -6.90
CA ARG A 365 -31.04 -4.19 -7.58
C ARG A 365 -32.37 -3.52 -7.94
N GLU A 366 -32.96 -2.82 -6.97
CA GLU A 366 -34.28 -2.18 -7.06
C GLU A 366 -34.26 -0.79 -7.72
N ASP A 367 -33.09 -0.28 -8.10
CA ASP A 367 -32.88 1.12 -8.55
C ASP A 367 -33.36 2.19 -7.54
N ARG A 368 -33.23 1.90 -6.25
CA ARG A 368 -33.58 2.87 -5.20
C ARG A 368 -32.60 4.03 -5.13
N ASP A 369 -33.10 5.09 -4.53
CA ASP A 369 -32.30 6.24 -4.10
C ASP A 369 -31.44 5.84 -2.89
N TRP A 370 -30.29 6.48 -2.75
CA TRP A 370 -29.31 6.27 -1.69
C TRP A 370 -28.83 7.62 -1.16
N ASP A 371 -28.93 7.82 0.15
CA ASP A 371 -28.54 9.08 0.80
C ASP A 371 -27.08 9.07 1.22
N LEU A 372 -26.36 10.15 0.91
CA LEU A 372 -25.03 10.43 1.43
C LEU A 372 -25.17 11.27 2.71
N VAL A 373 -24.65 10.79 3.84
CA VAL A 373 -25.01 11.26 5.19
C VAL A 373 -23.85 12.00 5.86
N ARG A 374 -24.07 13.25 6.28
CA ARG A 374 -23.07 14.08 6.97
C ARG A 374 -22.67 13.49 8.31
N ARG A 375 -21.38 13.48 8.63
CA ARG A 375 -20.86 12.87 9.86
C ARG A 375 -20.96 13.77 11.09
N THR A 376 -21.12 15.09 10.91
CA THR A 376 -21.27 16.06 12.00
C THR A 376 -22.67 16.09 12.64
N ASP A 377 -23.74 15.80 11.90
CA ASP A 377 -25.12 15.85 12.42
C ASP A 377 -26.12 14.81 11.85
N GLY A 378 -25.66 13.89 10.98
CA GLY A 378 -26.51 12.82 10.44
C GLY A 378 -27.55 13.26 9.41
N ALA A 379 -27.57 14.52 8.98
CA ALA A 379 -28.45 14.96 7.90
C ALA A 379 -27.93 14.51 6.51
N VAL A 380 -28.86 14.27 5.59
CA VAL A 380 -28.54 13.99 4.18
C VAL A 380 -27.81 15.19 3.56
N SER A 381 -26.60 14.95 3.04
CA SER A 381 -25.82 15.89 2.24
C SER A 381 -26.35 15.96 0.82
N ARG A 382 -26.61 14.80 0.21
CA ARG A 382 -27.11 14.62 -1.16
C ARG A 382 -27.64 13.20 -1.34
N THR A 383 -28.70 13.05 -2.11
CA THR A 383 -29.22 11.76 -2.56
C THR A 383 -28.67 11.43 -3.96
N VAL A 384 -28.31 10.17 -4.19
CA VAL A 384 -27.85 9.63 -5.49
C VAL A 384 -28.65 8.37 -5.84
N LYS A 385 -28.53 7.84 -7.07
CA LYS A 385 -29.05 6.51 -7.41
C LYS A 385 -28.04 5.44 -6.97
N ALA A 386 -28.51 4.42 -6.24
CA ALA A 386 -27.65 3.34 -5.77
C ALA A 386 -26.94 2.64 -6.95
N ARG A 387 -27.68 2.31 -8.01
CA ARG A 387 -27.15 1.72 -9.25
C ARG A 387 -26.09 2.60 -9.92
N ALA A 388 -26.31 3.91 -10.01
CA ALA A 388 -25.34 4.82 -10.60
C ALA A 388 -24.02 4.88 -9.80
N LEU A 389 -24.09 4.81 -8.45
CA LEU A 389 -22.91 4.72 -7.60
C LEU A 389 -22.19 3.37 -7.75
N TRP A 390 -22.93 2.26 -7.90
CA TRP A 390 -22.36 0.94 -8.21
C TRP A 390 -21.65 0.91 -9.56
N ASP A 391 -22.28 1.46 -10.61
CA ASP A 391 -21.70 1.54 -11.95
C ASP A 391 -20.47 2.48 -11.99
N HIS A 392 -20.42 3.49 -11.10
CA HIS A 392 -19.23 4.35 -10.91
C HIS A 392 -18.08 3.58 -10.23
N ILE A 393 -18.36 2.81 -9.17
CA ILE A 393 -17.39 1.92 -8.51
C ILE A 393 -16.81 0.91 -9.51
N ALA A 394 -17.68 0.20 -10.25
CA ALA A 394 -17.26 -0.76 -11.26
C ALA A 394 -16.40 -0.12 -12.37
N ARG A 395 -16.74 1.10 -12.80
CA ARG A 395 -15.98 1.84 -13.81
C ARG A 395 -14.61 2.27 -13.29
N ALA A 396 -14.50 2.74 -12.05
CA ALA A 396 -13.22 3.11 -11.45
C ALA A 396 -12.29 1.89 -11.30
N ALA A 397 -12.83 0.74 -10.88
CA ALA A 397 -12.07 -0.51 -10.79
C ALA A 397 -11.64 -1.03 -12.16
N TRP A 398 -12.51 -0.96 -13.17
CA TRP A 398 -12.16 -1.26 -14.57
C TRP A 398 -11.03 -0.36 -15.10
N GLN A 399 -11.02 0.93 -14.71
CA GLN A 399 -10.04 1.94 -15.12
C GLN A 399 -8.72 1.88 -14.35
N SER A 400 -8.69 1.38 -13.11
CA SER A 400 -7.55 1.60 -12.20
C SER A 400 -7.21 0.45 -11.23
N ALA A 401 -7.92 -0.69 -11.29
CA ALA A 401 -7.91 -1.79 -10.31
C ALA A 401 -8.41 -1.44 -8.88
N ASP A 402 -8.91 -0.21 -8.67
CA ASP A 402 -9.43 0.29 -7.41
C ASP A 402 -10.73 1.09 -7.63
N PRO A 403 -11.64 1.18 -6.64
CA PRO A 403 -11.54 0.56 -5.31
C PRO A 403 -11.97 -0.91 -5.32
N GLY A 404 -11.45 -1.71 -4.38
CA GLY A 404 -12.04 -3.01 -4.01
C GLY A 404 -13.37 -2.85 -3.26
N LEU A 405 -14.01 -3.98 -2.92
CA LEU A 405 -15.24 -3.99 -2.11
C LEU A 405 -15.07 -4.76 -0.79
N GLN A 406 -15.76 -4.29 0.25
CA GLN A 406 -15.95 -4.98 1.53
C GLN A 406 -17.44 -5.07 1.87
N PHE A 407 -17.95 -6.28 2.07
CA PHE A 407 -19.38 -6.54 2.27
C PHE A 407 -19.73 -6.50 3.77
N ASP A 408 -19.97 -5.29 4.29
CA ASP A 408 -20.08 -4.95 5.70
C ASP A 408 -21.05 -5.84 6.50
N THR A 409 -22.23 -6.11 5.93
CA THR A 409 -23.23 -6.97 6.57
C THR A 409 -22.70 -8.40 6.69
N THR A 410 -22.26 -9.01 5.58
CA THR A 410 -21.66 -10.36 5.55
C THR A 410 -20.48 -10.49 6.51
N ILE A 411 -19.61 -9.47 6.59
CA ILE A 411 -18.47 -9.45 7.53
C ILE A 411 -18.94 -9.51 8.98
N ASN A 412 -19.96 -8.72 9.34
CA ASN A 412 -20.44 -8.59 10.72
C ASN A 412 -21.41 -9.72 11.15
N GLU A 413 -22.12 -10.35 10.21
CA GLU A 413 -22.89 -11.58 10.47
C GLU A 413 -21.98 -12.73 10.91
N TRP A 414 -20.80 -12.86 10.29
CA TRP A 414 -19.75 -13.80 10.67
C TRP A 414 -18.85 -13.33 11.83
N HIS A 415 -19.14 -12.19 12.47
CA HIS A 415 -18.33 -11.70 13.59
C HIS A 415 -18.53 -12.52 14.86
N THR A 416 -17.41 -12.95 15.43
CA THR A 416 -17.31 -13.71 16.68
C THR A 416 -17.44 -12.86 17.95
N CYS A 417 -17.08 -11.57 17.90
CA CYS A 417 -16.99 -10.70 19.08
C CYS A 417 -17.77 -9.35 19.01
N PRO A 418 -19.06 -9.35 18.59
CA PRO A 418 -19.84 -8.13 18.38
C PRO A 418 -20.13 -7.30 19.66
N ALA A 419 -19.92 -7.84 20.86
CA ALA A 419 -20.00 -7.03 22.08
C ALA A 419 -18.83 -6.03 22.20
N GLY A 420 -17.71 -6.30 21.52
CA GLY A 420 -16.57 -5.39 21.39
C GLY A 420 -16.76 -4.27 20.36
N GLY A 421 -17.82 -4.31 19.55
CA GLY A 421 -18.14 -3.32 18.52
C GLY A 421 -18.44 -3.93 17.15
N ARG A 422 -18.48 -3.08 16.11
CA ARG A 422 -18.60 -3.48 14.70
C ARG A 422 -17.22 -3.60 14.07
N ILE A 423 -16.99 -4.59 13.22
CA ILE A 423 -15.84 -4.61 12.30
C ILE A 423 -16.08 -3.54 11.24
N LYS A 424 -15.29 -2.46 11.23
CA LYS A 424 -15.43 -1.35 10.27
C LYS A 424 -14.47 -1.40 9.09
N ALA A 425 -13.36 -2.12 9.22
CA ALA A 425 -12.21 -2.01 8.32
C ALA A 425 -11.53 -3.37 8.07
N SER A 426 -10.40 -3.33 7.35
CA SER A 426 -9.49 -4.45 7.12
C SER A 426 -8.03 -3.99 7.20
N ASN A 427 -7.10 -4.93 7.16
CA ASN A 427 -5.69 -4.68 6.83
C ASN A 427 -5.48 -4.36 5.32
N PRO A 428 -4.25 -4.07 4.85
CA PRO A 428 -3.93 -3.75 3.45
C PRO A 428 -4.44 -4.71 2.38
N CYS A 429 -4.51 -6.01 2.66
CA CYS A 429 -4.81 -7.03 1.67
C CYS A 429 -6.19 -7.70 1.88
N SER A 430 -7.01 -7.15 2.78
CA SER A 430 -8.41 -7.53 3.06
C SER A 430 -8.64 -8.94 3.63
N GLU A 431 -7.60 -9.67 4.03
CA GLU A 431 -7.72 -11.00 4.69
C GLU A 431 -8.03 -10.93 6.18
N TYR A 432 -7.58 -9.87 6.87
CA TYR A 432 -7.83 -9.66 8.30
C TYR A 432 -8.97 -8.68 8.51
N LEU A 433 -10.02 -9.14 9.21
CA LEU A 433 -11.27 -8.42 9.44
C LEU A 433 -11.64 -8.56 10.91
N PHE A 434 -11.37 -7.53 11.69
CA PHE A 434 -11.66 -7.50 13.13
C PHE A 434 -11.87 -6.06 13.64
N LEU A 435 -12.03 -5.90 14.95
CA LEU A 435 -12.28 -4.62 15.61
C LEU A 435 -11.14 -3.61 15.41
N ASP A 436 -11.45 -2.32 15.48
CA ASP A 436 -10.45 -1.25 15.40
C ASP A 436 -9.40 -1.36 16.53
N ASP A 437 -8.16 -0.99 16.22
CA ASP A 437 -6.97 -1.09 17.08
C ASP A 437 -6.63 -2.54 17.48
N THR A 438 -6.68 -3.46 16.51
CA THR A 438 -6.24 -4.85 16.70
C THR A 438 -5.21 -5.26 15.66
N ALA A 439 -4.41 -6.27 16.00
CA ALA A 439 -3.32 -6.76 15.17
C ALA A 439 -3.33 -8.29 15.05
N CYS A 440 -2.86 -8.79 13.91
CA CYS A 440 -2.86 -10.20 13.57
C CYS A 440 -1.46 -10.73 13.24
N ASN A 441 -1.10 -11.83 13.89
CA ASN A 441 0.04 -12.67 13.53
C ASN A 441 -0.42 -13.71 12.49
N LEU A 442 0.28 -13.81 11.37
CA LEU A 442 -0.06 -14.74 10.29
C LEU A 442 1.02 -15.81 10.08
N ALA A 443 0.59 -16.99 9.62
CA ALA A 443 1.44 -18.02 9.05
C ALA A 443 0.72 -18.71 7.89
N SER A 444 1.47 -19.42 7.04
CA SER A 444 0.88 -20.18 5.93
C SER A 444 1.56 -21.54 5.76
N LEU A 445 0.77 -22.60 5.64
CA LEU A 445 1.21 -23.97 5.37
C LEU A 445 1.35 -24.20 3.85
N ASN A 446 2.40 -24.86 3.39
CA ASN A 446 2.58 -25.23 1.98
C ASN A 446 1.85 -26.55 1.70
N LEU A 447 0.66 -26.51 1.08
CA LEU A 447 -0.18 -27.70 0.90
C LEU A 447 0.53 -28.85 0.15
N LEU A 448 1.46 -28.53 -0.75
CA LEU A 448 2.22 -29.52 -1.51
C LEU A 448 3.10 -30.41 -0.61
N LYS A 449 3.55 -29.90 0.55
CA LYS A 449 4.39 -30.66 1.48
C LYS A 449 3.59 -31.70 2.29
N PHE A 450 2.26 -31.67 2.19
CA PHE A 450 1.34 -32.65 2.76
C PHE A 450 0.69 -33.54 1.69
N LEU A 451 1.09 -33.39 0.41
CA LEU A 451 0.64 -34.24 -0.68
C LEU A 451 1.69 -35.34 -0.92
N ASP A 452 1.27 -36.60 -0.97
CA ASP A 452 2.16 -37.67 -1.39
C ASP A 452 2.43 -37.57 -2.91
N PRO A 453 3.70 -37.44 -3.34
CA PRO A 453 4.00 -37.13 -4.74
C PRO A 453 3.81 -38.32 -5.69
N GLU A 454 3.74 -39.57 -5.20
CA GLU A 454 3.56 -40.75 -6.04
C GLU A 454 2.10 -41.20 -6.09
N THR A 455 1.34 -41.08 -5.00
CA THR A 455 -0.07 -41.51 -4.94
C THR A 455 -1.09 -40.38 -5.07
N GLY A 456 -0.69 -39.11 -4.87
CA GLY A 456 -1.60 -37.97 -4.76
C GLY A 456 -2.42 -37.95 -3.45
N THR A 457 -2.12 -38.83 -2.48
CA THR A 457 -2.86 -38.89 -1.21
C THR A 457 -2.51 -37.70 -0.32
N PHE A 458 -3.50 -37.00 0.22
CA PHE A 458 -3.25 -35.92 1.18
C PHE A 458 -3.06 -36.47 2.60
N ARG A 459 -1.96 -36.08 3.25
CA ARG A 459 -1.51 -36.60 4.55
C ARG A 459 -2.18 -35.84 5.68
N ILE A 460 -3.44 -36.19 5.91
CA ILE A 460 -4.34 -35.51 6.84
C ILE A 460 -3.74 -35.34 8.24
N ASP A 461 -3.24 -36.39 8.90
CA ASP A 461 -2.78 -36.26 10.28
C ASP A 461 -1.48 -35.45 10.43
N GLU A 462 -0.58 -35.48 9.43
CA GLU A 462 0.58 -34.57 9.33
C GLU A 462 0.11 -33.11 9.23
N PHE A 463 -0.90 -32.84 8.39
CA PHE A 463 -1.50 -31.51 8.23
C PHE A 463 -2.18 -31.01 9.51
N ARG A 464 -2.96 -31.86 10.18
CA ARG A 464 -3.64 -31.54 11.47
C ARG A 464 -2.63 -31.17 12.55
N HIS A 465 -1.56 -31.95 12.68
CA HIS A 465 -0.49 -31.66 13.62
C HIS A 465 0.22 -30.34 13.29
N ALA A 466 0.56 -30.09 12.02
CA ALA A 466 1.11 -28.80 11.60
C ALA A 466 0.16 -27.63 11.92
N VAL A 467 -1.14 -27.76 11.66
CA VAL A 467 -2.16 -26.76 12.00
C VAL A 467 -2.20 -26.47 13.50
N ARG A 468 -2.17 -27.51 14.35
CA ARG A 468 -2.13 -27.36 15.81
C ARG A 468 -0.87 -26.64 16.28
N ILE A 469 0.32 -27.07 15.82
CA ILE A 469 1.59 -26.46 16.20
C ILE A 469 1.67 -24.99 15.76
N TRP A 470 1.23 -24.66 14.55
CA TRP A 470 1.23 -23.27 14.06
C TRP A 470 0.18 -22.39 14.74
N THR A 471 -0.96 -22.93 15.14
CA THR A 471 -1.93 -22.21 15.99
C THR A 471 -1.28 -21.80 17.33
N ILE A 472 -0.49 -22.69 17.95
CA ILE A 472 0.24 -22.40 19.19
C ILE A 472 1.32 -21.32 18.97
N VAL A 473 2.07 -21.34 17.85
CA VAL A 473 3.05 -20.29 17.51
C VAL A 473 2.42 -18.91 17.39
N LEU A 474 1.27 -18.81 16.72
CA LEU A 474 0.60 -17.53 16.50
C LEU A 474 0.03 -16.96 17.81
N GLU A 475 -0.52 -17.81 18.68
CA GLU A 475 -1.00 -17.44 20.02
C GLU A 475 0.17 -17.00 20.94
N ILE A 476 1.29 -17.73 20.97
CA ILE A 476 2.50 -17.32 21.71
C ILE A 476 3.00 -15.95 21.21
N SER A 477 2.91 -15.70 19.90
CA SER A 477 3.30 -14.43 19.29
C SER A 477 2.43 -13.23 19.74
N VAL A 478 1.19 -13.44 20.20
CA VAL A 478 0.35 -12.35 20.76
C VAL A 478 1.01 -11.76 22.02
N LEU A 479 1.63 -12.60 22.86
CA LEU A 479 2.31 -12.18 24.10
C LEU A 479 3.68 -11.53 23.84
N MET A 480 4.41 -12.02 22.84
CA MET A 480 5.77 -11.54 22.54
C MET A 480 5.78 -10.10 21.98
N ALA A 481 4.75 -9.72 21.23
CA ALA A 481 4.78 -8.56 20.36
C ALA A 481 4.81 -7.19 21.07
N GLY A 482 5.45 -6.22 20.42
CA GLY A 482 5.32 -4.78 20.69
C GLY A 482 4.55 -4.06 19.58
N TYR A 483 3.69 -3.10 19.95
CA TYR A 483 2.69 -2.48 19.07
C TYR A 483 2.70 -0.94 19.19
N PRO A 484 2.38 -0.15 18.14
CA PRO A 484 2.57 1.30 18.14
C PRO A 484 1.34 2.10 18.61
N GLY A 485 0.93 1.90 19.85
CA GLY A 485 -0.16 2.63 20.51
C GLY A 485 -0.51 1.94 21.83
N GLN A 486 -1.31 2.58 22.69
CA GLN A 486 -1.70 1.97 23.97
C GLN A 486 -2.88 1.00 23.83
N GLU A 487 -3.80 1.27 22.91
CA GLU A 487 -4.99 0.44 22.67
C GLU A 487 -4.70 -0.86 21.92
N ILE A 488 -3.77 -0.83 20.95
CA ILE A 488 -3.41 -1.98 20.12
C ILE A 488 -2.92 -3.20 20.94
N PRO A 489 -1.96 -3.09 21.89
CA PRO A 489 -1.55 -4.23 22.70
C PRO A 489 -2.68 -4.75 23.60
N ARG A 490 -3.55 -3.87 24.09
CA ARG A 490 -4.70 -4.19 24.94
C ARG A 490 -5.68 -5.08 24.19
N LYS A 491 -6.34 -4.53 23.15
CA LYS A 491 -7.34 -5.29 22.37
C LYS A 491 -6.74 -6.53 21.69
N SER A 492 -5.49 -6.48 21.24
CA SER A 492 -4.83 -7.67 20.65
C SER A 492 -4.62 -8.80 21.67
N PHE A 493 -4.38 -8.47 22.95
CA PHE A 493 -4.34 -9.44 24.05
C PHE A 493 -5.75 -9.88 24.50
N ASP A 494 -6.74 -8.98 24.43
CA ASP A 494 -8.12 -9.22 24.88
C ASP A 494 -8.91 -10.16 23.95
N TYR A 495 -8.62 -10.12 22.64
CA TYR A 495 -9.27 -10.94 21.61
C TYR A 495 -8.37 -12.01 20.97
N ARG A 496 -7.05 -11.85 21.05
CA ARG A 496 -6.04 -12.87 20.68
C ARG A 496 -6.19 -13.39 19.24
N THR A 497 -6.37 -12.49 18.28
CA THR A 497 -6.68 -12.86 16.89
C THR A 497 -5.47 -13.39 16.12
N LEU A 498 -5.62 -14.59 15.54
CA LEU A 498 -4.61 -15.27 14.73
C LEU A 498 -5.07 -15.36 13.26
N GLY A 499 -4.10 -15.57 12.36
CA GLY A 499 -4.36 -15.76 10.93
C GLY A 499 -3.52 -16.87 10.33
N LEU A 500 -3.81 -18.12 10.68
CA LEU A 500 -3.26 -19.28 9.96
C LEU A 500 -3.99 -19.47 8.63
N GLY A 501 -3.21 -19.64 7.56
CA GLY A 501 -3.70 -19.96 6.23
C GLY A 501 -2.86 -21.04 5.55
N TYR A 502 -3.00 -21.14 4.23
CA TYR A 502 -2.20 -22.02 3.39
C TYR A 502 -1.71 -21.32 2.12
N ALA A 503 -0.81 -21.98 1.41
CA ALA A 503 -0.31 -21.63 0.09
C ALA A 503 -0.31 -22.86 -0.84
N ASN A 504 -0.03 -22.66 -2.13
CA ASN A 504 0.19 -23.72 -3.12
C ASN A 504 -1.05 -24.54 -3.52
N LEU A 505 -2.27 -23.99 -3.37
CA LEU A 505 -3.51 -24.71 -3.73
C LEU A 505 -3.62 -24.99 -5.23
N GLY A 506 -3.42 -24.00 -6.10
CA GLY A 506 -3.50 -24.18 -7.56
C GLY A 506 -2.53 -25.25 -8.06
N THR A 507 -1.35 -25.32 -7.45
CA THR A 507 -0.34 -26.36 -7.64
C THR A 507 -0.84 -27.74 -7.25
N VAL A 508 -1.41 -27.91 -6.06
CA VAL A 508 -1.95 -29.21 -5.62
C VAL A 508 -3.06 -29.69 -6.56
N LEU A 509 -3.96 -28.81 -6.96
CA LEU A 509 -5.04 -29.12 -7.92
C LEU A 509 -4.48 -29.54 -9.30
N MET A 510 -3.51 -28.79 -9.85
CA MET A 510 -2.84 -29.11 -11.11
C MET A 510 -2.13 -30.48 -11.06
N ILE A 511 -1.40 -30.77 -9.97
CA ILE A 511 -0.70 -32.05 -9.79
C ILE A 511 -1.67 -33.22 -9.66
N LEU A 512 -2.84 -33.01 -9.04
CA LEU A 512 -3.93 -33.99 -8.97
C LEU A 512 -4.70 -34.17 -10.30
N GLY A 513 -4.36 -33.41 -11.34
CA GLY A 513 -5.07 -33.45 -12.62
C GLY A 513 -6.45 -32.77 -12.59
N MET A 514 -6.71 -31.92 -11.59
CA MET A 514 -7.97 -31.21 -11.41
C MET A 514 -7.91 -29.81 -12.02
N PRO A 515 -8.79 -29.45 -12.97
CA PRO A 515 -8.97 -28.07 -13.40
C PRO A 515 -9.33 -27.16 -12.23
N TYR A 516 -8.66 -26.01 -12.08
CA TYR A 516 -8.91 -25.08 -10.97
C TYR A 516 -10.36 -24.58 -10.96
N ASP A 517 -10.92 -24.28 -12.14
CA ASP A 517 -12.35 -23.99 -12.32
C ASP A 517 -13.15 -25.30 -12.53
N SER A 518 -13.26 -26.10 -11.47
CA SER A 518 -14.13 -27.29 -11.44
C SER A 518 -14.76 -27.49 -10.07
N ASP A 519 -15.90 -28.18 -10.03
CA ASP A 519 -16.61 -28.43 -8.76
C ASP A 519 -15.84 -29.40 -7.85
N ALA A 520 -15.06 -30.32 -8.42
CA ALA A 520 -14.11 -31.16 -7.68
C ALA A 520 -13.01 -30.33 -7.01
N ALA A 521 -12.42 -29.36 -7.74
CA ALA A 521 -11.43 -28.46 -7.18
C ALA A 521 -12.01 -27.54 -6.09
N ARG A 522 -13.24 -27.04 -6.28
CA ARG A 522 -14.00 -26.28 -5.27
C ARG A 522 -14.28 -27.11 -4.02
N ALA A 523 -14.72 -28.35 -4.19
CA ALA A 523 -15.01 -29.26 -3.08
C ALA A 523 -13.73 -29.62 -2.30
N TYR A 524 -12.60 -29.86 -2.98
CA TYR A 524 -11.28 -30.04 -2.37
C TYR A 524 -10.85 -28.79 -1.58
N ALA A 525 -10.96 -27.60 -2.17
CA ALA A 525 -10.60 -26.33 -1.52
C ALA A 525 -11.45 -26.05 -0.27
N GLY A 526 -12.77 -26.27 -0.35
CA GLY A 526 -13.66 -26.19 0.81
C GLY A 526 -13.26 -27.18 1.91
N ALA A 527 -12.99 -28.45 1.56
CA ALA A 527 -12.65 -29.49 2.51
C ALA A 527 -11.31 -29.25 3.23
N VAL A 528 -10.25 -28.85 2.52
CA VAL A 528 -8.95 -28.53 3.15
C VAL A 528 -9.01 -27.27 4.01
N THR A 529 -9.80 -26.26 3.60
CA THR A 529 -10.03 -25.04 4.41
C THR A 529 -10.85 -25.35 5.67
N ALA A 530 -11.89 -26.18 5.54
CA ALA A 530 -12.69 -26.64 6.66
C ALA A 530 -11.87 -27.45 7.67
N LEU A 531 -11.02 -28.37 7.20
CA LEU A 531 -10.10 -29.12 8.06
C LEU A 531 -9.15 -28.19 8.80
N MET A 532 -8.51 -27.24 8.10
CA MET A 532 -7.59 -26.27 8.70
C MET A 532 -8.26 -25.46 9.82
N THR A 533 -9.40 -24.83 9.55
CA THR A 533 -10.05 -23.95 10.54
C THR A 533 -10.68 -24.73 11.70
N GLY A 534 -11.26 -25.91 11.43
CA GLY A 534 -11.80 -26.77 12.48
C GLY A 534 -10.71 -27.22 13.46
N GLU A 535 -9.56 -27.65 12.94
CA GLU A 535 -8.43 -28.07 13.77
C GLU A 535 -7.79 -26.88 14.52
N SER A 536 -7.71 -25.70 13.91
CA SER A 536 -7.27 -24.47 14.60
C SER A 536 -8.22 -24.08 15.75
N TYR A 537 -9.54 -24.17 15.57
CA TYR A 537 -10.48 -23.89 16.66
C TYR A 537 -10.51 -24.98 17.74
N ALA A 538 -10.28 -26.26 17.38
CA ALA A 538 -10.07 -27.32 18.35
C ALA A 538 -8.79 -27.07 19.17
N ALA A 539 -7.66 -26.74 18.54
CA ALA A 539 -6.43 -26.34 19.22
C ALA A 539 -6.62 -25.08 20.09
N SER A 540 -7.46 -24.14 19.67
CA SER A 540 -7.83 -22.96 20.47
C SER A 540 -8.69 -23.30 21.70
N ALA A 541 -9.55 -24.32 21.63
CA ALA A 541 -10.29 -24.82 22.78
C ALA A 541 -9.40 -25.66 23.73
N GLU A 542 -8.46 -26.44 23.18
CA GLU A 542 -7.43 -27.14 23.94
C GLU A 542 -6.56 -26.13 24.73
N LEU A 543 -6.08 -25.08 24.06
CA LEU A 543 -5.39 -23.94 24.69
C LEU A 543 -6.23 -23.28 25.79
N ALA A 544 -7.55 -23.12 25.58
CA ALA A 544 -8.45 -22.57 26.60
C ALA A 544 -8.55 -23.47 27.84
N SER A 545 -8.49 -24.80 27.68
CA SER A 545 -8.51 -25.73 28.82
C SER A 545 -7.28 -25.61 29.73
N ALA A 546 -6.12 -25.21 29.19
CA ALA A 546 -4.85 -25.06 29.91
C ALA A 546 -4.61 -23.62 30.43
N LEU A 547 -5.05 -22.61 29.66
CA LEU A 547 -4.69 -21.20 29.87
C LEU A 547 -5.88 -20.28 30.14
N GLY A 548 -7.11 -20.77 30.07
CA GLY A 548 -8.34 -19.99 30.01
C GLY A 548 -8.63 -19.46 28.59
N PRO A 549 -9.88 -19.12 28.28
CA PRO A 549 -10.24 -18.49 27.00
C PRO A 549 -9.62 -17.09 26.84
N PHE A 550 -9.90 -16.39 25.72
CA PHE A 550 -9.54 -14.97 25.61
C PHE A 550 -10.33 -14.12 26.62
N PRO A 551 -9.77 -13.01 27.17
CA PRO A 551 -10.44 -12.19 28.19
C PRO A 551 -11.89 -11.80 27.87
N GLU A 552 -12.15 -11.35 26.65
CA GLU A 552 -13.50 -10.92 26.21
C GLU A 552 -14.41 -12.08 25.77
N TYR A 553 -14.08 -13.34 26.08
CA TYR A 553 -14.88 -14.49 25.64
C TYR A 553 -16.27 -14.50 26.26
N GLU A 554 -16.43 -14.29 27.57
CA GLU A 554 -17.74 -14.43 28.24
C GLU A 554 -18.79 -13.43 27.70
N ALA A 555 -18.38 -12.18 27.42
CA ALA A 555 -19.23 -11.18 26.78
C ALA A 555 -19.68 -11.57 25.35
N ASN A 556 -18.91 -12.43 24.69
CA ASN A 556 -19.08 -12.79 23.28
C ASN A 556 -19.45 -14.27 23.06
N ALA A 557 -19.55 -15.09 24.11
CA ALA A 557 -19.64 -16.55 24.03
C ALA A 557 -20.85 -17.05 23.22
N GLY A 558 -21.96 -16.31 23.23
CA GLY A 558 -23.13 -16.59 22.39
C GLY A 558 -22.85 -16.41 20.89
N ALA A 559 -22.23 -15.29 20.51
CA ALA A 559 -21.88 -14.98 19.12
C ALA A 559 -20.74 -15.87 18.59
N MET A 560 -19.73 -16.12 19.42
CA MET A 560 -18.63 -17.04 19.11
C MET A 560 -19.16 -18.45 18.78
N LYS A 561 -19.98 -19.02 19.66
CA LYS A 561 -20.58 -20.36 19.44
C LYS A 561 -21.57 -20.38 18.28
N ARG A 562 -22.31 -19.30 18.02
CA ARG A 562 -23.14 -19.13 16.81
C ARG A 562 -22.30 -19.26 15.52
N VAL A 563 -21.18 -18.54 15.45
CA VAL A 563 -20.28 -18.56 14.29
C VAL A 563 -19.65 -19.94 14.09
N VAL A 564 -19.17 -20.60 15.16
CA VAL A 564 -18.66 -21.99 15.08
C VAL A 564 -19.74 -22.97 14.61
N ARG A 565 -20.99 -22.84 15.07
CA ARG A 565 -22.11 -23.67 14.56
C ARG A 565 -22.41 -23.39 13.08
N ASN A 566 -22.33 -22.15 12.61
CA ASN A 566 -22.52 -21.81 11.20
C ASN A 566 -21.41 -22.37 10.30
N HIS A 567 -20.14 -22.30 10.72
CA HIS A 567 -19.04 -22.97 10.02
C HIS A 567 -19.27 -24.49 9.95
N ARG A 568 -19.62 -25.12 11.08
CA ARG A 568 -19.96 -26.55 11.14
C ARG A 568 -21.13 -26.90 10.20
N ARG A 569 -22.18 -26.08 10.11
CA ARG A 569 -23.32 -26.27 9.19
C ARG A 569 -22.88 -26.31 7.73
N ALA A 570 -21.97 -25.45 7.31
CA ALA A 570 -21.43 -25.45 5.94
C ALA A 570 -20.59 -26.70 5.62
N VAL A 571 -19.95 -27.31 6.64
CA VAL A 571 -19.22 -28.58 6.49
C VAL A 571 -20.18 -29.77 6.34
N TYR A 572 -21.34 -29.73 7.00
CA TYR A 572 -22.39 -30.73 6.89
C TYR A 572 -23.39 -30.48 5.74
N ASN A 573 -23.21 -29.42 4.94
CA ASN A 573 -24.15 -28.98 3.90
C ASN A 573 -25.59 -28.87 4.42
N ALA A 574 -25.75 -28.20 5.57
CA ALA A 574 -27.05 -28.03 6.22
C ALA A 574 -27.98 -27.09 5.40
N PRO A 575 -29.31 -27.27 5.47
CA PRO A 575 -30.25 -26.33 4.88
C PRO A 575 -30.05 -24.90 5.38
N ILE A 576 -30.17 -23.90 4.50
CA ILE A 576 -29.95 -22.48 4.85
C ILE A 576 -30.81 -22.00 6.03
N ALA A 577 -32.02 -22.57 6.20
CA ALA A 577 -32.93 -22.28 7.30
C ALA A 577 -32.42 -22.73 8.69
N GLU A 578 -31.36 -23.54 8.78
CA GLU A 578 -30.72 -23.91 10.05
C GLU A 578 -29.66 -22.89 10.50
N TYR A 579 -29.13 -22.05 9.60
CA TYR A 579 -28.07 -21.10 9.94
C TYR A 579 -28.60 -19.96 10.83
N GLU A 580 -27.77 -19.54 11.78
CA GLU A 580 -28.13 -18.50 12.74
C GLU A 580 -27.61 -17.14 12.28
N SER A 581 -28.53 -16.20 12.02
CA SER A 581 -28.22 -14.78 11.71
C SER A 581 -27.34 -14.55 10.46
N LEU A 582 -27.55 -15.32 9.39
CA LEU A 582 -27.02 -15.00 8.06
C LEU A 582 -28.16 -14.53 7.14
N SER A 583 -27.94 -13.47 6.37
CA SER A 583 -28.87 -12.99 5.34
C SER A 583 -28.49 -13.44 3.93
N VAL A 584 -27.21 -13.70 3.68
CA VAL A 584 -26.68 -14.23 2.41
C VAL A 584 -26.44 -15.75 2.53
N PRO A 585 -26.92 -16.59 1.59
CA PRO A 585 -26.59 -18.01 1.54
C PRO A 585 -25.07 -18.25 1.44
N THR A 586 -24.60 -19.40 1.95
CA THR A 586 -23.18 -19.77 1.86
C THR A 586 -22.97 -21.09 1.13
N VAL A 587 -21.85 -21.17 0.39
CA VAL A 587 -21.44 -22.42 -0.28
C VAL A 587 -21.07 -23.46 0.78
N SER A 588 -21.44 -24.71 0.53
CA SER A 588 -21.11 -25.86 1.37
C SER A 588 -20.28 -26.87 0.57
N ILE A 589 -19.62 -27.80 1.27
CA ILE A 589 -18.80 -28.83 0.59
C ILE A 589 -19.72 -29.82 -0.13
N ASP A 590 -19.48 -30.07 -1.42
CA ASP A 590 -20.12 -31.18 -2.13
C ASP A 590 -19.48 -32.51 -1.69
N ALA A 591 -20.22 -33.24 -0.85
CA ALA A 591 -19.81 -34.54 -0.31
C ALA A 591 -19.78 -35.68 -1.35
N SER A 592 -20.18 -35.44 -2.60
CA SER A 592 -20.01 -36.37 -3.72
C SER A 592 -18.73 -36.12 -4.53
N LEU A 593 -18.06 -34.98 -4.33
CA LEU A 593 -16.90 -34.54 -5.12
C LEU A 593 -15.62 -34.32 -4.30
N ALA A 594 -15.71 -33.98 -3.01
CA ALA A 594 -14.53 -33.84 -2.14
C ALA A 594 -13.89 -35.21 -1.80
N PRO A 595 -12.58 -35.26 -1.48
CA PRO A 595 -11.92 -36.51 -1.11
C PRO A 595 -12.57 -37.19 0.11
N PRO A 596 -12.91 -38.49 0.07
CA PRO A 596 -13.61 -39.18 1.15
C PRO A 596 -12.92 -39.09 2.52
N GLU A 597 -11.59 -39.10 2.53
CA GLU A 597 -10.77 -38.95 3.72
C GLU A 597 -10.86 -37.53 4.32
N MET A 598 -10.92 -36.49 3.48
CA MET A 598 -11.15 -35.11 3.95
C MET A 598 -12.59 -34.92 4.44
N LEU A 599 -13.56 -35.56 3.79
CA LEU A 599 -14.97 -35.58 4.20
C LEU A 599 -15.20 -36.33 5.52
N ALA A 600 -14.29 -37.21 5.94
CA ALA A 600 -14.29 -37.78 7.29
C ALA A 600 -13.59 -36.85 8.31
N ALA A 601 -12.47 -36.24 7.92
CA ALA A 601 -11.64 -35.45 8.83
C ALA A 601 -12.21 -34.06 9.15
N ALA A 602 -12.73 -33.33 8.15
CA ALA A 602 -13.23 -31.96 8.35
C ALA A 602 -14.45 -31.89 9.29
N PRO A 603 -15.48 -32.75 9.19
CA PRO A 603 -16.57 -32.76 10.17
C PRO A 603 -16.07 -33.11 11.59
N SER A 604 -15.16 -34.09 11.70
CA SER A 604 -14.55 -34.47 12.99
C SER A 604 -13.78 -33.32 13.65
N ALA A 605 -13.10 -32.49 12.85
CA ALA A 605 -12.43 -31.28 13.33
C ALA A 605 -13.43 -30.28 13.95
N TRP A 606 -14.53 -30.00 13.26
CA TRP A 606 -15.57 -29.06 13.73
C TRP A 606 -16.44 -29.61 14.87
N ASP A 607 -16.66 -30.92 14.93
CA ASP A 607 -17.30 -31.58 16.08
C ASP A 607 -16.48 -31.38 17.36
N ARG A 608 -15.16 -31.58 17.30
CA ARG A 608 -14.27 -31.31 18.43
C ARG A 608 -14.21 -29.83 18.76
N ALA A 609 -14.03 -28.97 17.76
CA ALA A 609 -13.99 -27.51 17.96
C ALA A 609 -15.24 -26.98 18.67
N LEU A 610 -16.43 -27.48 18.32
CA LEU A 610 -17.67 -27.13 19.01
C LEU A 610 -17.75 -27.75 20.41
N ALA A 611 -17.54 -29.06 20.55
CA ALA A 611 -17.73 -29.76 21.83
C ALA A 611 -16.70 -29.37 22.91
N GLU A 612 -15.45 -29.12 22.53
CA GLU A 612 -14.40 -28.64 23.43
C GLU A 612 -14.58 -27.15 23.73
N GLY A 613 -14.96 -26.33 22.73
CA GLY A 613 -15.24 -24.91 22.92
C GLY A 613 -16.50 -24.60 23.73
N GLU A 614 -17.52 -25.46 23.68
CA GLU A 614 -18.67 -25.38 24.59
C GLU A 614 -18.31 -25.74 26.04
N ARG A 615 -17.23 -26.50 26.24
CA ARG A 615 -16.76 -26.96 27.56
C ARG A 615 -15.70 -26.06 28.20
N TYR A 616 -14.81 -25.45 27.40
CA TYR A 616 -13.65 -24.68 27.87
C TYR A 616 -13.62 -23.22 27.39
N GLY A 617 -14.48 -22.85 26.44
CA GLY A 617 -14.33 -21.63 25.65
C GLY A 617 -13.23 -21.76 24.60
N TYR A 618 -12.86 -20.64 23.97
CA TYR A 618 -11.81 -20.58 22.96
C TYR A 618 -10.71 -19.61 23.40
N ARG A 619 -9.46 -19.94 23.10
CA ARG A 619 -8.32 -19.05 23.37
C ARG A 619 -8.27 -17.86 22.40
N ASN A 620 -8.90 -17.94 21.23
CA ASN A 620 -8.73 -16.96 20.16
C ASN A 620 -10.06 -16.60 19.50
N ALA A 621 -10.35 -15.31 19.33
CA ALA A 621 -11.58 -14.83 18.69
C ALA A 621 -11.61 -15.06 17.16
N GLN A 622 -10.44 -15.15 16.53
CA GLN A 622 -10.23 -15.46 15.12
C GLN A 622 -8.98 -16.36 15.03
N VAL A 623 -8.98 -17.36 14.16
CA VAL A 623 -7.86 -18.32 14.02
C VAL A 623 -7.28 -18.42 12.61
N THR A 624 -8.11 -18.29 11.58
CA THR A 624 -7.74 -18.51 10.17
C THR A 624 -8.22 -17.44 9.21
N LEU A 625 -7.45 -17.26 8.14
CA LEU A 625 -7.67 -16.42 6.96
C LEU A 625 -6.75 -16.90 5.84
N ILE A 626 -6.88 -16.39 4.61
CA ILE A 626 -5.91 -16.67 3.53
C ILE A 626 -5.23 -15.38 3.08
N ALA A 627 -3.93 -15.29 3.32
CA ALA A 627 -3.10 -14.13 2.97
C ALA A 627 -2.51 -14.25 1.55
N PRO A 628 -2.00 -13.16 0.93
CA PRO A 628 -1.41 -13.21 -0.41
C PRO A 628 -0.15 -14.07 -0.51
N THR A 629 0.56 -14.30 0.61
CA THR A 629 1.84 -15.03 0.70
C THR A 629 3.01 -14.58 -0.21
N GLY A 630 2.88 -13.53 -1.03
CA GLY A 630 3.75 -13.21 -2.19
C GLY A 630 5.28 -13.00 -1.99
N THR A 631 5.78 -13.09 -0.75
CA THR A 631 7.22 -13.27 -0.43
C THR A 631 7.50 -14.61 0.26
N ILE A 632 6.64 -15.04 1.19
CA ILE A 632 6.84 -16.28 1.96
C ILE A 632 6.52 -17.54 1.15
N GLY A 633 5.65 -17.47 0.15
CA GLY A 633 5.46 -18.53 -0.84
C GLY A 633 6.73 -18.78 -1.65
N LEU A 634 7.43 -17.72 -2.06
CA LEU A 634 8.74 -17.85 -2.72
C LEU A 634 9.82 -18.41 -1.79
N LEU A 635 9.75 -18.12 -0.48
CA LEU A 635 10.63 -18.75 0.53
C LEU A 635 10.33 -20.26 0.70
N MET A 636 9.08 -20.68 0.48
CA MET A 636 8.63 -22.06 0.59
C MET A 636 8.72 -22.86 -0.73
N ASP A 637 9.30 -22.31 -1.80
CA ASP A 637 9.29 -22.88 -3.16
C ASP A 637 7.86 -23.19 -3.68
N CYS A 638 6.88 -22.35 -3.33
CA CYS A 638 5.52 -22.46 -3.86
C CYS A 638 5.43 -21.90 -5.30
N ASP A 639 5.03 -22.75 -6.25
CA ASP A 639 4.63 -22.35 -7.60
C ASP A 639 3.43 -21.39 -7.58
N THR A 640 2.47 -21.63 -6.66
CA THR A 640 1.22 -20.84 -6.52
C THR A 640 1.05 -20.26 -5.11
N THR A 641 0.52 -19.03 -5.03
CA THR A 641 0.49 -18.23 -3.79
C THR A 641 -0.88 -18.23 -3.13
N GLY A 642 -0.94 -18.54 -1.83
CA GLY A 642 -2.23 -18.56 -1.10
C GLY A 642 -3.22 -19.58 -1.68
N ILE A 643 -4.42 -19.08 -1.98
CA ILE A 643 -5.49 -19.78 -2.71
C ILE A 643 -5.38 -19.65 -4.24
N GLU A 644 -4.48 -18.81 -4.75
CA GLU A 644 -4.42 -18.45 -6.18
C GLU A 644 -4.15 -19.66 -7.09
N PRO A 645 -4.66 -19.64 -8.35
CA PRO A 645 -4.11 -20.47 -9.42
C PRO A 645 -2.72 -19.95 -9.80
N ASP A 646 -2.07 -20.58 -10.78
CA ASP A 646 -0.89 -19.94 -11.38
C ASP A 646 -1.29 -18.75 -12.26
N PHE A 647 -0.45 -17.72 -12.30
CA PHE A 647 -0.64 -16.52 -13.13
C PHE A 647 -0.42 -16.84 -14.61
N ALA A 648 0.66 -17.58 -14.91
CA ALA A 648 1.00 -18.15 -16.21
C ALA A 648 2.02 -19.29 -16.02
N LEU A 649 2.03 -20.30 -16.89
CA LEU A 649 2.90 -21.49 -16.76
C LEU A 649 4.40 -21.15 -16.82
N VAL A 650 4.75 -20.05 -17.50
CA VAL A 650 6.02 -19.35 -17.34
C VAL A 650 5.68 -17.87 -17.12
N LYS A 651 6.20 -17.29 -16.03
CA LYS A 651 5.85 -15.95 -15.55
C LYS A 651 7.09 -15.15 -15.18
N PHE A 652 7.03 -13.84 -15.38
CA PHE A 652 8.18 -12.95 -15.20
C PHE A 652 7.86 -11.92 -14.12
N LYS A 653 8.70 -11.88 -13.07
CA LYS A 653 8.49 -11.03 -11.89
C LYS A 653 9.53 -9.92 -11.84
N LYS A 654 9.08 -8.66 -11.94
CA LYS A 654 9.93 -7.48 -11.75
C LYS A 654 10.17 -7.27 -10.25
N LEU A 655 11.41 -6.94 -9.88
CA LEU A 655 11.79 -6.73 -8.48
C LEU A 655 11.63 -5.25 -8.06
N ALA A 656 11.12 -5.03 -6.85
CA ALA A 656 11.17 -3.73 -6.20
C ALA A 656 12.63 -3.39 -5.86
N GLY A 657 13.22 -2.48 -6.64
CA GLY A 657 14.64 -2.15 -6.63
C GLY A 657 15.38 -2.39 -7.96
N GLY A 658 14.73 -2.99 -8.97
CA GLY A 658 15.33 -3.30 -10.27
C GLY A 658 15.65 -4.79 -10.46
N GLY A 659 15.65 -5.24 -11.72
CA GLY A 659 15.86 -6.65 -12.11
C GLY A 659 14.56 -7.45 -12.32
N TYR A 660 14.70 -8.62 -12.95
CA TYR A 660 13.61 -9.56 -13.27
C TYR A 660 14.00 -11.01 -12.93
N PHE A 661 13.02 -11.84 -12.57
CA PHE A 661 13.17 -13.29 -12.51
C PHE A 661 12.20 -13.99 -13.47
N LYS A 662 12.72 -14.95 -14.26
CA LYS A 662 11.93 -15.99 -14.94
C LYS A 662 11.54 -17.06 -13.93
N ILE A 663 10.25 -17.40 -13.84
CA ILE A 663 9.75 -18.48 -13.00
C ILE A 663 8.95 -19.42 -13.90
N ALA A 664 9.45 -20.63 -14.10
CA ALA A 664 8.73 -21.72 -14.75
C ALA A 664 7.99 -22.55 -13.70
N ASN A 665 6.74 -22.93 -13.99
CA ASN A 665 5.95 -23.80 -13.14
C ASN A 665 6.58 -25.20 -13.05
N GLN A 666 7.00 -25.61 -11.86
CA GLN A 666 7.64 -26.92 -11.61
C GLN A 666 6.62 -28.06 -11.58
N SER A 667 5.36 -27.74 -11.24
CA SER A 667 4.21 -28.64 -11.13
C SER A 667 3.78 -29.29 -12.45
N LEU A 668 4.20 -28.74 -13.60
CA LEU A 668 3.99 -29.30 -14.94
C LEU A 668 4.39 -30.78 -15.05
N ALA A 669 5.62 -31.12 -14.63
CA ALA A 669 6.14 -32.47 -14.82
C ALA A 669 5.44 -33.54 -13.95
N PRO A 670 5.10 -33.28 -12.67
CA PRO A 670 4.19 -34.13 -11.89
C PRO A 670 2.77 -34.21 -12.46
N ALA A 671 2.14 -33.09 -12.85
CA ALA A 671 0.78 -33.09 -13.41
C ALA A 671 0.68 -33.96 -14.67
N LEU A 672 1.67 -33.85 -15.58
CA LEU A 672 1.74 -34.72 -16.77
C LEU A 672 2.01 -36.19 -16.42
N ARG A 673 2.60 -36.52 -15.26
CA ARG A 673 2.71 -37.91 -14.76
C ARG A 673 1.33 -38.43 -14.31
N THR A 674 0.59 -37.66 -13.51
CA THR A 674 -0.76 -38.00 -13.04
C THR A 674 -1.73 -38.21 -14.20
N LEU A 675 -1.65 -37.36 -15.22
CA LEU A 675 -2.45 -37.44 -16.46
C LEU A 675 -2.03 -38.58 -17.43
N GLY A 676 -1.11 -39.46 -17.01
CA GLY A 676 -0.78 -40.69 -17.72
C GLY A 676 0.12 -40.55 -18.95
N TYR A 677 0.75 -39.39 -19.18
CA TYR A 677 1.66 -39.21 -20.31
C TYR A 677 2.97 -40.01 -20.12
N SER A 678 3.46 -40.64 -21.19
CA SER A 678 4.71 -41.43 -21.18
C SER A 678 5.95 -40.54 -20.94
N PRO A 679 7.07 -41.07 -20.43
CA PRO A 679 8.27 -40.25 -20.17
C PRO A 679 8.77 -39.45 -21.38
N ALA A 680 8.69 -40.03 -22.59
CA ALA A 680 9.04 -39.34 -23.84
C ALA A 680 8.07 -38.18 -24.14
N ALA A 681 6.75 -38.45 -24.14
CA ALA A 681 5.74 -37.42 -24.36
C ALA A 681 5.84 -36.28 -23.34
N ARG A 682 6.08 -36.59 -22.06
CA ARG A 682 6.33 -35.57 -21.03
C ARG A 682 7.55 -34.71 -21.34
N SER A 683 8.65 -35.31 -21.79
CA SER A 683 9.84 -34.57 -22.18
C SER A 683 9.56 -33.62 -23.35
N GLU A 684 8.87 -34.09 -24.39
CA GLU A 684 8.53 -33.28 -25.57
C GLU A 684 7.56 -32.12 -25.23
N ILE A 685 6.57 -32.37 -24.38
CA ILE A 685 5.65 -31.33 -23.87
C ILE A 685 6.41 -30.29 -23.03
N LEU A 686 7.33 -30.73 -22.16
CA LEU A 686 8.15 -29.81 -21.35
C LEU A 686 9.10 -28.98 -22.22
N THR A 687 9.74 -29.57 -23.23
CA THR A 687 10.56 -28.83 -24.22
C THR A 687 9.72 -27.86 -25.06
N TRP A 688 8.47 -28.18 -25.37
CA TRP A 688 7.55 -27.24 -26.04
C TRP A 688 7.21 -26.02 -25.17
N VAL A 689 6.94 -26.24 -23.87
CA VAL A 689 6.60 -25.15 -22.93
C VAL A 689 7.83 -24.31 -22.58
N LEU A 690 8.95 -24.95 -22.22
CA LEU A 690 10.14 -24.30 -21.64
C LEU A 690 11.25 -23.96 -22.65
N GLY A 691 11.17 -24.53 -23.86
CA GLY A 691 12.17 -24.41 -24.92
C GLY A 691 13.24 -25.50 -24.87
N THR A 692 14.08 -25.54 -25.91
CA THR A 692 15.29 -26.37 -25.94
C THR A 692 16.40 -25.85 -25.02
N LEU A 693 16.36 -24.54 -24.69
CA LEU A 693 17.41 -23.81 -23.99
C LEU A 693 18.81 -23.98 -24.62
N SER A 694 18.87 -24.23 -25.93
CA SER A 694 20.10 -24.35 -26.72
C SER A 694 19.93 -23.77 -28.11
N LEU A 695 21.01 -23.22 -28.66
CA LEU A 695 21.13 -22.73 -30.03
C LEU A 695 21.28 -23.85 -31.07
N GLU A 696 21.33 -25.11 -30.65
CA GLU A 696 21.44 -26.27 -31.54
C GLU A 696 20.08 -26.66 -32.15
N GLY A 697 20.05 -26.96 -33.45
CA GLY A 697 18.81 -27.33 -34.17
C GLY A 697 17.75 -26.23 -34.34
N ALA A 698 17.93 -25.04 -33.77
CA ALA A 698 16.97 -23.94 -33.85
C ALA A 698 16.82 -23.35 -35.27
N PRO A 699 15.61 -22.91 -35.67
CA PRO A 699 15.38 -22.31 -36.98
C PRO A 699 15.99 -20.91 -37.05
N HIS A 700 16.68 -20.60 -38.17
CA HIS A 700 17.30 -19.30 -38.51
C HIS A 700 18.42 -18.80 -37.59
N LEU A 701 18.23 -18.80 -36.27
CA LEU A 701 19.11 -18.29 -35.24
C LEU A 701 19.68 -19.47 -34.43
N ASN A 702 20.87 -19.94 -34.83
CA ASN A 702 21.51 -21.14 -34.29
C ASN A 702 23.03 -21.00 -34.31
N ARG A 703 23.77 -21.98 -33.74
CA ARG A 703 25.25 -21.95 -33.70
C ARG A 703 25.88 -21.62 -35.05
N GLN A 704 25.41 -22.26 -36.12
CA GLN A 704 25.98 -22.11 -37.46
C GLN A 704 25.74 -20.70 -38.04
N SER A 705 24.51 -20.16 -37.93
CA SER A 705 24.19 -18.83 -38.46
C SER A 705 24.82 -17.70 -37.66
N LEU A 706 24.99 -17.87 -36.34
CA LEU A 706 25.69 -16.94 -35.47
C LEU A 706 27.21 -16.98 -35.65
N ALA A 707 27.80 -18.17 -35.83
CA ALA A 707 29.22 -18.30 -36.18
C ALA A 707 29.53 -17.63 -37.54
N ALA A 708 28.63 -17.77 -38.52
CA ALA A 708 28.72 -17.07 -39.80
C ALA A 708 28.58 -15.53 -39.70
N LYS A 709 28.15 -15.00 -38.55
CA LYS A 709 28.12 -13.56 -38.22
C LYS A 709 29.34 -13.07 -37.43
N GLY A 710 30.24 -13.97 -37.00
CA GLY A 710 31.49 -13.62 -36.29
C GLY A 710 31.53 -13.96 -34.81
N LEU A 711 30.51 -14.61 -34.24
CA LEU A 711 30.58 -15.17 -32.89
C LEU A 711 31.42 -16.47 -32.88
N ASN A 712 32.09 -16.74 -31.77
CA ASN A 712 32.86 -17.97 -31.55
C ASN A 712 32.17 -18.88 -30.51
N GLU A 713 32.68 -20.10 -30.31
CA GLU A 713 32.08 -21.06 -29.36
C GLU A 713 32.07 -20.57 -27.89
N GLU A 714 32.98 -19.67 -27.51
CA GLU A 714 32.98 -19.06 -26.16
C GLU A 714 31.82 -18.07 -26.02
N ASP A 715 31.58 -17.23 -27.04
CA ASP A 715 30.44 -16.31 -27.10
C ASP A 715 29.11 -17.09 -27.09
N LEU A 716 29.02 -18.16 -27.90
CA LEU A 716 27.85 -19.03 -27.99
C LEU A 716 27.59 -19.75 -26.65
N ALA A 717 28.63 -20.22 -25.97
CA ALA A 717 28.50 -20.82 -24.64
C ALA A 717 28.04 -19.80 -23.57
N ARG A 718 28.51 -18.53 -23.63
CA ARG A 718 28.02 -17.46 -22.75
C ARG A 718 26.54 -17.12 -23.02
N ILE A 719 26.12 -17.10 -24.29
CA ILE A 719 24.70 -16.96 -24.68
C ILE A 719 23.88 -18.12 -24.10
N GLU A 720 24.25 -19.37 -24.36
CA GLU A 720 23.50 -20.55 -23.90
C GLU A 720 23.39 -20.64 -22.38
N ALA A 721 24.46 -20.31 -21.64
CA ALA A 721 24.43 -20.24 -20.18
C ALA A 721 23.41 -19.22 -19.63
N SER A 722 22.99 -18.23 -20.42
CA SER A 722 21.96 -17.25 -20.05
C SER A 722 20.52 -17.64 -20.43
N LEU A 723 20.34 -18.59 -21.36
CA LEU A 723 19.01 -19.01 -21.86
C LEU A 723 18.02 -19.46 -20.76
N PRO A 724 18.44 -20.13 -19.66
CA PRO A 724 17.53 -20.50 -18.57
C PRO A 724 16.91 -19.32 -17.82
N VAL A 725 17.51 -18.11 -17.87
CA VAL A 725 17.06 -16.94 -17.09
C VAL A 725 16.49 -15.79 -17.93
N VAL A 726 16.80 -15.72 -19.23
CA VAL A 726 16.24 -14.66 -20.11
C VAL A 726 14.77 -14.91 -20.47
N PHE A 727 14.06 -13.80 -20.68
CA PHE A 727 12.65 -13.78 -21.08
C PHE A 727 12.49 -14.20 -22.55
N GLU A 728 12.92 -13.33 -23.46
CA GLU A 728 13.00 -13.59 -24.89
C GLU A 728 14.46 -13.62 -25.36
N LEU A 729 14.70 -14.34 -26.45
CA LEU A 729 16.01 -14.59 -27.05
C LEU A 729 16.89 -13.33 -27.20
N PRO A 730 16.39 -12.14 -27.65
CA PRO A 730 17.22 -10.94 -27.76
C PRO A 730 17.95 -10.53 -26.49
N PHE A 731 17.39 -10.77 -25.30
CA PHE A 731 18.05 -10.37 -24.04
C PHE A 731 19.32 -11.18 -23.73
N ALA A 732 19.52 -12.35 -24.34
CA ALA A 732 20.77 -13.08 -24.26
C ALA A 732 21.90 -12.41 -25.08
N PHE A 733 21.54 -11.64 -26.11
CA PHE A 733 22.45 -10.94 -27.03
C PHE A 733 22.64 -9.48 -26.61
N ASN A 734 23.19 -9.27 -25.41
CA ASN A 734 23.51 -7.96 -24.87
C ASN A 734 25.03 -7.77 -24.73
N VAL A 735 25.47 -6.52 -24.53
CA VAL A 735 26.89 -6.14 -24.42
C VAL A 735 27.64 -6.80 -23.25
N TRP A 736 26.94 -7.19 -22.18
CA TRP A 736 27.53 -7.81 -21.00
C TRP A 736 27.74 -9.33 -21.18
N SER A 737 26.80 -10.01 -21.85
CA SER A 737 26.96 -11.43 -22.23
C SER A 737 28.06 -11.63 -23.28
N LEU A 738 28.16 -10.70 -24.24
CA LEU A 738 29.06 -10.82 -25.39
C LEU A 738 30.44 -10.19 -25.15
N GLY A 739 30.49 -8.98 -24.59
CA GLY A 739 31.72 -8.20 -24.40
C GLY A 739 32.25 -7.52 -25.68
N ASP A 740 33.01 -6.45 -25.49
CA ASP A 740 33.56 -5.57 -26.55
C ASP A 740 34.17 -6.33 -27.73
N ALA A 741 35.04 -7.31 -27.46
CA ALA A 741 35.69 -8.10 -28.50
C ALA A 741 34.71 -8.87 -29.42
N ALA A 742 33.52 -9.26 -28.91
CA ALA A 742 32.48 -9.91 -29.71
C ALA A 742 31.59 -8.87 -30.43
N ILE A 743 31.23 -7.77 -29.77
CA ILE A 743 30.51 -6.64 -30.38
C ILE A 743 31.28 -6.09 -31.61
N ALA A 744 32.60 -5.94 -31.47
CA ALA A 744 33.48 -5.54 -32.57
C ALA A 744 33.53 -6.57 -33.72
N ARG A 745 33.44 -7.89 -33.44
CA ARG A 745 33.35 -8.93 -34.49
C ARG A 745 32.03 -8.89 -35.26
N LEU A 746 30.95 -8.43 -34.62
CA LEU A 746 29.65 -8.19 -35.25
C LEU A 746 29.60 -6.91 -36.11
N GLY A 747 30.68 -6.11 -36.12
CA GLY A 747 30.77 -4.86 -36.88
C GLY A 747 30.05 -3.67 -36.22
N LEU A 748 29.82 -3.73 -34.91
CA LEU A 748 29.16 -2.69 -34.10
C LEU A 748 30.15 -2.04 -33.13
N THR A 749 29.87 -0.82 -32.70
CA THR A 749 30.58 -0.21 -31.55
C THR A 749 29.84 -0.45 -30.23
N MET A 750 30.56 -0.42 -29.11
CA MET A 750 29.95 -0.49 -27.77
C MET A 750 28.96 0.65 -27.51
N ASP A 751 29.25 1.87 -27.99
CA ASP A 751 28.35 3.04 -27.88
C ASP A 751 27.03 2.85 -28.65
N GLU A 752 27.04 2.12 -29.76
CA GLU A 752 25.82 1.78 -30.51
C GLU A 752 25.05 0.65 -29.82
N ALA A 753 25.76 -0.41 -29.43
CA ALA A 753 25.18 -1.61 -28.82
C ALA A 753 24.66 -1.39 -27.38
N SER A 754 25.09 -0.32 -26.71
CA SER A 754 24.64 0.07 -25.36
C SER A 754 23.48 1.08 -25.36
N ARG A 755 22.92 1.44 -26.53
CA ARG A 755 21.80 2.41 -26.60
C ARG A 755 20.52 1.83 -26.00
N PRO A 756 19.76 2.60 -25.19
CA PRO A 756 18.43 2.20 -24.75
C PRO A 756 17.54 1.81 -25.94
N GLY A 757 16.94 0.61 -25.88
CA GLY A 757 16.08 0.08 -26.94
C GLY A 757 16.81 -0.51 -28.16
N PHE A 758 18.14 -0.67 -28.12
CA PHE A 758 18.89 -1.32 -29.21
C PHE A 758 18.63 -2.83 -29.27
N ASP A 759 18.32 -3.34 -30.47
CA ASP A 759 18.16 -4.77 -30.76
C ASP A 759 19.36 -5.25 -31.58
N LEU A 760 20.27 -5.98 -30.92
CA LEU A 760 21.49 -6.50 -31.54
C LEU A 760 21.19 -7.52 -32.65
N LEU A 761 20.20 -8.40 -32.46
CA LEU A 761 19.85 -9.43 -33.44
C LEU A 761 19.32 -8.80 -34.74
N ARG A 762 18.49 -7.75 -34.64
CA ARG A 762 18.07 -6.95 -35.80
C ARG A 762 19.22 -6.18 -36.42
N ALA A 763 20.12 -5.59 -35.61
CA ALA A 763 21.27 -4.84 -36.12
C ALA A 763 22.23 -5.72 -36.94
N ILE A 764 22.47 -6.97 -36.53
CA ILE A 764 23.26 -7.93 -37.31
C ILE A 764 22.48 -8.59 -38.46
N GLY A 765 21.23 -8.19 -38.69
CA GLY A 765 20.46 -8.52 -39.89
C GLY A 765 19.56 -9.75 -39.81
N PHE A 766 19.10 -10.16 -38.62
CA PHE A 766 17.95 -11.06 -38.50
C PHE A 766 16.63 -10.28 -38.56
N THR A 767 15.60 -10.86 -39.17
CA THR A 767 14.24 -10.26 -39.18
C THR A 767 13.49 -10.58 -37.89
N ARG A 768 12.48 -9.77 -37.52
CA ARG A 768 11.66 -10.03 -36.32
C ARG A 768 11.01 -11.42 -36.35
N THR A 769 10.51 -11.85 -37.50
CA THR A 769 9.94 -13.19 -37.70
C THR A 769 10.95 -14.30 -37.37
N GLN A 770 12.19 -14.19 -37.88
CA GLN A 770 13.24 -15.19 -37.60
C GLN A 770 13.66 -15.20 -36.13
N ILE A 771 13.63 -14.06 -35.45
CA ILE A 771 13.89 -13.95 -34.01
C ILE A 771 12.76 -14.60 -33.22
N ASP A 772 11.50 -14.35 -33.60
CA ASP A 772 10.31 -14.93 -32.97
C ASP A 772 10.24 -16.45 -33.15
N GLU A 773 10.47 -16.96 -34.37
CA GLU A 773 10.48 -18.39 -34.70
C GLU A 773 11.59 -19.15 -33.95
N ALA A 774 12.77 -18.53 -33.80
CA ALA A 774 13.86 -19.07 -33.00
C ALA A 774 13.53 -19.02 -31.50
N ASN A 775 12.94 -17.93 -31.02
CA ASN A 775 12.55 -17.73 -29.63
C ASN A 775 11.52 -18.77 -29.17
N GLU A 776 10.51 -19.09 -29.98
CA GLU A 776 9.52 -20.13 -29.64
C GLU A 776 10.15 -21.53 -29.47
N VAL A 777 11.26 -21.82 -30.15
CA VAL A 777 11.99 -23.09 -30.02
C VAL A 777 12.98 -23.05 -28.86
N ILE A 778 13.76 -21.98 -28.74
CA ILE A 778 14.87 -21.87 -27.78
C ILE A 778 14.37 -21.54 -26.38
N CYS A 779 13.50 -20.53 -26.26
CA CYS A 779 12.97 -20.01 -24.98
C CYS A 779 11.58 -20.58 -24.63
N GLY A 780 10.97 -21.33 -25.55
CA GLY A 780 9.71 -22.05 -25.38
C GLY A 780 8.48 -21.25 -25.79
N ARG A 781 7.37 -21.95 -26.05
CA ARG A 781 6.06 -21.33 -26.33
C ARG A 781 5.29 -20.95 -25.08
N MET A 782 5.77 -21.38 -23.90
CA MET A 782 5.23 -21.08 -22.57
C MET A 782 3.78 -21.55 -22.34
N THR A 783 3.21 -22.35 -23.24
CA THR A 783 1.86 -22.92 -23.16
C THR A 783 1.85 -24.40 -23.55
N VAL A 784 0.97 -25.19 -22.95
CA VAL A 784 0.72 -26.59 -23.36
C VAL A 784 -0.10 -26.71 -24.65
N GLN A 785 -0.73 -25.61 -25.09
CA GLN A 785 -1.55 -25.60 -26.31
C GLN A 785 -0.67 -25.89 -27.54
N GLY A 786 -1.12 -26.82 -28.38
CA GLY A 786 -0.40 -27.29 -29.57
C GLY A 786 0.81 -28.20 -29.30
N ALA A 787 1.12 -28.54 -28.04
CA ALA A 787 2.27 -29.36 -27.71
C ALA A 787 2.19 -30.78 -28.31
N PRO A 788 3.31 -31.36 -28.80
CA PRO A 788 3.35 -32.75 -29.28
C PRO A 788 2.78 -33.72 -28.25
N HIS A 789 1.97 -34.67 -28.70
CA HIS A 789 1.30 -35.68 -27.88
C HIS A 789 0.32 -35.17 -26.80
N PHE A 790 0.20 -33.85 -26.57
CA PHE A 790 -0.72 -33.30 -25.58
C PHE A 790 -2.18 -33.46 -26.03
N LYS A 791 -3.06 -33.81 -25.08
CA LYS A 791 -4.49 -34.02 -25.35
C LYS A 791 -5.32 -32.76 -25.05
N PRO A 792 -6.22 -32.33 -25.96
CA PRO A 792 -7.13 -31.21 -25.68
C PRO A 792 -8.00 -31.40 -24.42
N GLU A 793 -8.38 -32.65 -24.10
CA GLU A 793 -9.16 -32.97 -22.89
C GLU A 793 -8.46 -32.63 -21.57
N HIS A 794 -7.13 -32.41 -21.60
CA HIS A 794 -6.32 -32.07 -20.43
C HIS A 794 -6.00 -30.57 -20.32
N GLU A 795 -6.39 -29.71 -21.28
CA GLU A 795 -6.04 -28.28 -21.28
C GLU A 795 -6.47 -27.55 -19.99
N ALA A 796 -7.69 -27.83 -19.51
CA ALA A 796 -8.27 -27.11 -18.36
C ALA A 796 -7.51 -27.32 -17.04
N VAL A 797 -6.67 -28.35 -16.94
CA VAL A 797 -5.76 -28.58 -15.79
C VAL A 797 -4.64 -27.54 -15.73
N PHE A 798 -4.31 -26.93 -16.87
CA PHE A 798 -3.22 -25.99 -17.06
C PHE A 798 -3.69 -24.57 -17.41
N ASP A 799 -5.00 -24.29 -17.27
CA ASP A 799 -5.52 -22.93 -17.39
C ASP A 799 -5.01 -22.06 -16.22
N THR A 800 -4.64 -20.82 -16.52
CA THR A 800 -3.98 -19.88 -15.59
C THR A 800 -4.76 -18.56 -15.46
N ALA A 801 -4.46 -17.74 -14.46
CA ALA A 801 -5.17 -16.47 -14.19
C ALA A 801 -5.08 -15.45 -15.35
N ASN A 802 -4.05 -15.57 -16.18
CA ASN A 802 -3.91 -14.87 -17.46
C ASN A 802 -3.52 -15.90 -18.54
N THR A 803 -3.56 -15.52 -19.82
CA THR A 803 -3.05 -16.33 -20.92
C THR A 803 -1.57 -16.68 -20.72
N SER A 804 -1.19 -17.91 -21.02
CA SER A 804 0.21 -18.36 -20.96
C SER A 804 0.88 -18.23 -22.33
N GLY A 805 2.00 -17.49 -22.41
CA GLY A 805 2.79 -17.31 -23.63
C GLY A 805 2.16 -16.43 -24.72
N ARG A 806 2.78 -16.42 -25.90
CA ARG A 806 2.32 -15.63 -27.08
C ARG A 806 1.16 -16.29 -27.82
N THR A 807 1.13 -17.62 -27.88
CA THR A 807 0.13 -18.40 -28.64
C THR A 807 -1.00 -18.97 -27.79
N GLY A 808 -0.88 -18.94 -26.45
CA GLY A 808 -1.93 -19.42 -25.55
C GLY A 808 -3.18 -18.54 -25.56
N THR A 809 -4.35 -19.17 -25.65
CA THR A 809 -5.65 -18.52 -25.81
C THR A 809 -6.59 -18.66 -24.61
N ARG A 810 -6.23 -19.52 -23.63
CA ARG A 810 -7.09 -19.87 -22.49
C ARG A 810 -6.60 -19.20 -21.20
N LEU A 811 -7.55 -18.95 -20.31
CA LEU A 811 -7.37 -18.43 -18.96
C LEU A 811 -8.55 -18.86 -18.08
N ILE A 812 -8.39 -18.79 -16.77
CA ILE A 812 -9.48 -19.04 -15.81
C ILE A 812 -10.41 -17.81 -15.80
N GLY A 813 -11.70 -18.03 -16.02
CA GLY A 813 -12.70 -16.97 -16.02
C GLY A 813 -12.84 -16.28 -14.65
N SER A 814 -13.33 -15.03 -14.65
CA SER A 814 -13.61 -14.29 -13.42
C SER A 814 -14.59 -15.02 -12.49
N SER A 815 -15.56 -15.73 -13.06
CA SER A 815 -16.45 -16.67 -12.36
C SER A 815 -15.67 -17.75 -11.60
N GLY A 816 -14.69 -18.40 -12.22
CA GLY A 816 -13.86 -19.42 -11.57
C GLY A 816 -13.04 -18.88 -10.40
N HIS A 817 -12.51 -17.65 -10.53
CA HIS A 817 -11.86 -16.96 -9.41
C HIS A 817 -12.84 -16.74 -8.24
N ILE A 818 -14.06 -16.26 -8.52
CA ILE A 818 -15.08 -15.97 -7.50
C ILE A 818 -15.62 -17.24 -6.86
N SER A 819 -15.98 -18.25 -7.65
CA SER A 819 -16.54 -19.51 -7.14
C SER A 819 -15.54 -20.30 -6.30
N MET A 820 -14.23 -20.17 -6.55
CA MET A 820 -13.20 -20.71 -5.66
C MET A 820 -13.10 -19.94 -4.34
N MET A 821 -13.20 -18.60 -4.36
CA MET A 821 -13.27 -17.81 -3.12
C MET A 821 -14.53 -18.16 -2.30
N ALA A 822 -15.68 -18.27 -2.96
CA ALA A 822 -16.95 -18.63 -2.35
C ALA A 822 -16.94 -20.04 -1.76
N ALA A 823 -16.25 -21.01 -2.37
CA ALA A 823 -16.10 -22.37 -1.84
C ALA A 823 -15.22 -22.45 -0.57
N ALA A 824 -14.29 -21.51 -0.37
CA ALA A 824 -13.40 -21.49 0.80
C ALA A 824 -13.86 -20.53 1.92
N GLN A 825 -14.50 -19.41 1.58
CA GLN A 825 -14.83 -18.34 2.54
C GLN A 825 -15.72 -18.78 3.72
N PRO A 826 -16.75 -19.64 3.56
CA PRO A 826 -17.60 -20.13 4.66
C PRO A 826 -16.84 -20.94 5.72
N PHE A 827 -15.58 -21.30 5.46
CA PHE A 827 -14.71 -22.05 6.35
C PHE A 827 -13.58 -21.21 6.97
N LEU A 828 -13.61 -19.88 6.81
CA LEU A 828 -12.60 -18.96 7.35
C LEU A 828 -13.20 -17.98 8.35
N SER A 829 -12.54 -17.83 9.49
CA SER A 829 -12.94 -16.83 10.50
C SER A 829 -12.71 -15.39 9.99
N GLY A 830 -11.54 -15.11 9.42
CA GLY A 830 -11.26 -13.91 8.63
C GLY A 830 -11.70 -14.05 7.17
N ALA A 831 -10.96 -13.44 6.25
CA ALA A 831 -11.28 -13.40 4.82
C ALA A 831 -10.16 -13.96 3.93
N ILE A 832 -10.34 -13.82 2.62
CA ILE A 832 -9.43 -14.27 1.57
C ILE A 832 -8.85 -13.04 0.87
N SER A 833 -7.54 -12.88 0.90
CA SER A 833 -6.85 -12.05 -0.07
C SER A 833 -6.63 -12.85 -1.35
N LYS A 834 -7.42 -12.54 -2.37
CA LYS A 834 -7.31 -13.13 -3.72
C LYS A 834 -7.70 -12.10 -4.77
N THR A 835 -6.98 -12.12 -5.88
CA THR A 835 -7.28 -11.31 -7.06
C THR A 835 -8.30 -12.03 -7.94
N ILE A 836 -9.31 -11.30 -8.43
CA ILE A 836 -10.15 -11.70 -9.54
C ILE A 836 -9.51 -11.11 -10.80
N ASN A 837 -8.78 -11.92 -11.56
CA ASN A 837 -8.14 -11.49 -12.79
C ASN A 837 -9.16 -11.42 -13.93
N MET A 838 -8.97 -10.46 -14.84
CA MET A 838 -9.81 -10.30 -16.03
C MET A 838 -8.94 -9.93 -17.25
N PRO A 839 -9.27 -10.43 -18.46
CA PRO A 839 -8.59 -10.03 -19.68
C PRO A 839 -8.84 -8.55 -20.01
N ASN A 840 -7.98 -7.94 -20.84
CA ASN A 840 -8.12 -6.54 -21.23
C ASN A 840 -9.50 -6.22 -21.87
N SER A 841 -10.09 -7.21 -22.54
CA SER A 841 -11.40 -7.17 -23.20
C SER A 841 -12.62 -7.24 -22.27
N ALA A 842 -12.45 -7.47 -20.96
CA ALA A 842 -13.56 -7.43 -20.02
C ALA A 842 -14.17 -6.01 -19.96
N THR A 843 -15.49 -5.94 -19.80
CA THR A 843 -16.30 -4.71 -19.79
C THR A 843 -16.48 -4.14 -18.37
N VAL A 844 -17.12 -2.97 -18.24
CA VAL A 844 -17.49 -2.41 -16.92
C VAL A 844 -18.60 -3.26 -16.30
N GLU A 845 -19.47 -3.79 -17.15
CA GLU A 845 -20.59 -4.66 -16.85
C GLU A 845 -20.10 -6.02 -16.30
N ASP A 846 -18.99 -6.56 -16.81
CA ASP A 846 -18.32 -7.74 -16.25
C ASP A 846 -17.76 -7.48 -14.84
N VAL A 847 -17.24 -6.28 -14.58
CA VAL A 847 -16.75 -5.86 -13.24
C VAL A 847 -17.91 -5.73 -12.27
N ALA A 848 -19.00 -5.08 -12.68
CA ALA A 848 -20.25 -4.96 -11.92
C ALA A 848 -20.87 -6.34 -11.62
N GLY A 849 -20.91 -7.24 -12.61
CA GLY A 849 -21.38 -8.61 -12.45
C GLY A 849 -20.50 -9.44 -11.50
N ALA A 850 -19.17 -9.33 -11.63
CA ALA A 850 -18.23 -10.01 -10.74
C ALA A 850 -18.38 -9.58 -9.27
N TYR A 851 -18.56 -8.29 -9.00
CA TYR A 851 -18.84 -7.80 -7.65
C TYR A 851 -20.17 -8.33 -7.10
N LEU A 852 -21.21 -8.45 -7.93
CA LEU A 852 -22.50 -9.00 -7.49
C LEU A 852 -22.41 -10.50 -7.20
N SER A 853 -21.79 -11.29 -8.09
CA SER A 853 -21.58 -12.73 -7.90
C SER A 853 -20.72 -13.04 -6.67
N ALA A 854 -19.76 -12.17 -6.32
CA ALA A 854 -18.98 -12.31 -5.09
C ALA A 854 -19.83 -12.06 -3.83
N TRP A 855 -20.72 -11.07 -3.85
CA TRP A 855 -21.70 -10.88 -2.78
C TRP A 855 -22.62 -12.10 -2.64
N GLU A 856 -23.20 -12.58 -3.75
CA GLU A 856 -24.08 -13.76 -3.76
C GLU A 856 -23.40 -15.04 -3.28
N GLY A 857 -22.09 -15.18 -3.51
CA GLY A 857 -21.27 -16.28 -3.01
C GLY A 857 -20.89 -16.18 -1.52
N GLY A 858 -21.34 -15.16 -0.79
CA GLY A 858 -21.01 -14.95 0.63
C GLY A 858 -19.54 -14.56 0.86
N VAL A 859 -18.86 -14.00 -0.16
CA VAL A 859 -17.48 -13.52 -0.03
C VAL A 859 -17.44 -12.30 0.91
N LYS A 860 -16.39 -12.14 1.72
CA LYS A 860 -16.27 -11.03 2.68
C LYS A 860 -15.66 -9.76 2.07
N ALA A 861 -14.68 -9.89 1.17
CA ALA A 861 -14.05 -8.77 0.46
C ALA A 861 -13.48 -9.24 -0.90
N VAL A 862 -13.37 -8.32 -1.87
CA VAL A 862 -12.87 -8.63 -3.22
C VAL A 862 -12.04 -7.48 -3.83
N ALA A 863 -11.04 -7.85 -4.62
CA ALA A 863 -10.29 -6.97 -5.50
C ALA A 863 -10.27 -7.55 -6.93
N ILE A 864 -10.52 -6.71 -7.92
CA ILE A 864 -10.51 -7.07 -9.34
C ILE A 864 -9.28 -6.45 -10.00
N TYR A 865 -8.59 -7.23 -10.83
CA TYR A 865 -7.50 -6.74 -11.66
C TYR A 865 -7.76 -7.08 -13.13
N ARG A 866 -8.24 -6.10 -13.89
CA ARG A 866 -8.33 -6.20 -15.35
C ARG A 866 -6.97 -5.87 -15.96
N ASP A 867 -6.49 -6.71 -16.87
CA ASP A 867 -5.27 -6.42 -17.61
C ASP A 867 -5.37 -5.06 -18.35
N GLY A 868 -4.33 -4.24 -18.28
CA GLY A 868 -4.37 -2.85 -18.75
C GLY A 868 -5.36 -1.94 -18.01
N SER A 869 -5.64 -2.20 -16.73
CA SER A 869 -6.20 -1.22 -15.77
C SER A 869 -5.12 -0.45 -14.98
N LYS A 870 -3.85 -0.87 -15.09
CA LYS A 870 -2.67 -0.06 -14.73
C LYS A 870 -1.78 0.08 -15.95
N LEU A 871 -1.04 1.18 -16.01
CA LEU A 871 -0.04 1.43 -17.05
C LEU A 871 1.30 0.69 -16.78
N SER A 872 1.40 -0.05 -15.66
CA SER A 872 2.60 -0.75 -15.20
C SER A 872 2.21 -1.98 -14.37
N GLN A 873 2.93 -3.10 -14.53
CA GLN A 873 2.64 -4.36 -13.81
C GLN A 873 3.92 -4.96 -13.17
N PRO A 874 3.88 -5.51 -11.93
CA PRO A 874 5.01 -6.22 -11.34
C PRO A 874 5.19 -7.68 -11.81
N LEU A 875 4.18 -8.23 -12.49
CA LEU A 875 4.14 -9.59 -13.04
C LEU A 875 3.67 -9.52 -14.49
N ALA A 876 4.36 -10.20 -15.39
CA ALA A 876 4.03 -10.23 -16.81
C ALA A 876 4.09 -11.66 -17.38
N ASN A 877 3.24 -11.92 -18.37
CA ASN A 877 3.18 -13.15 -19.18
C ASN A 877 3.77 -12.97 -20.60
N ARG A 878 4.05 -11.72 -20.99
CA ARG A 878 4.63 -11.27 -22.27
C ARG A 878 5.59 -10.11 -21.99
N SER A 879 6.47 -9.78 -22.92
CA SER A 879 7.44 -8.71 -22.73
C SER A 879 6.77 -7.33 -22.86
N ASP A 880 6.95 -6.46 -21.86
CA ASP A 880 6.50 -5.06 -21.90
C ASP A 880 7.26 -4.22 -22.95
N VAL A 881 8.20 -4.83 -23.69
CA VAL A 881 8.90 -4.24 -24.84
C VAL A 881 8.00 -4.28 -26.08
N ALA A 882 6.78 -3.76 -25.91
CA ALA A 882 5.90 -3.40 -27.01
C ALA A 882 6.51 -2.20 -27.76
N ASN A 883 7.46 -2.49 -28.65
CA ASN A 883 7.93 -1.52 -29.62
C ASN A 883 6.71 -1.00 -30.41
N ARG A 884 6.69 0.31 -30.71
CA ARG A 884 5.55 1.03 -31.29
C ARG A 884 5.07 0.51 -32.66
N ASP A 885 5.78 -0.45 -33.24
CA ASP A 885 5.49 -1.14 -34.51
C ASP A 885 4.52 -2.34 -34.37
N ASP A 886 4.10 -2.74 -33.16
CA ASP A 886 3.21 -3.88 -32.98
C ASP A 886 1.77 -3.62 -33.44
N ALA A 887 1.37 -4.26 -34.54
CA ALA A 887 0.07 -4.08 -35.18
C ALA A 887 -1.14 -4.30 -34.23
N PRO A 888 -1.18 -5.30 -33.33
CA PRO A 888 -2.34 -5.49 -32.45
C PRO A 888 -2.55 -4.34 -31.45
N ALA A 889 -1.46 -3.68 -31.01
CA ALA A 889 -1.56 -2.51 -30.15
C ALA A 889 -2.10 -1.30 -30.92
N ASN A 890 -1.67 -1.13 -32.17
CA ASN A 890 -2.20 -0.11 -33.07
C ASN A 890 -3.65 -0.38 -33.48
N GLU A 891 -4.08 -1.65 -33.62
CA GLU A 891 -5.48 -2.01 -33.86
C GLU A 891 -6.36 -1.69 -32.64
N VAL A 892 -5.98 -2.08 -31.41
CA VAL A 892 -6.76 -1.73 -30.20
C VAL A 892 -6.79 -0.22 -29.93
N LEU A 893 -5.74 0.52 -30.27
CA LEU A 893 -5.76 1.99 -30.22
C LEU A 893 -6.65 2.59 -31.32
N ALA A 894 -6.56 2.10 -32.55
CA ALA A 894 -7.40 2.55 -33.66
C ALA A 894 -8.89 2.19 -33.47
N GLU A 895 -9.20 1.05 -32.83
CA GLU A 895 -10.56 0.68 -32.44
C GLU A 895 -11.08 1.61 -31.34
N LYS A 896 -10.28 1.97 -30.33
CA LYS A 896 -10.66 2.95 -29.30
C LYS A 896 -10.84 4.34 -29.87
N ASP A 897 -9.97 4.80 -30.78
CA ASP A 897 -10.14 6.08 -31.47
C ASP A 897 -11.37 6.07 -32.40
N ALA A 898 -11.64 4.94 -33.08
CA ALA A 898 -12.83 4.77 -33.91
C ALA A 898 -14.11 4.65 -33.08
N GLU A 899 -14.07 4.05 -31.89
CA GLU A 899 -15.18 3.98 -30.93
C GLU A 899 -15.44 5.35 -30.32
N ILE A 900 -14.42 6.09 -29.89
CA ILE A 900 -14.54 7.49 -29.44
C ILE A 900 -15.09 8.38 -30.57
N ALA A 901 -14.68 8.15 -31.82
CA ALA A 901 -15.24 8.85 -32.98
C ALA A 901 -16.71 8.48 -33.24
N ARG A 902 -17.08 7.19 -33.15
CA ARG A 902 -18.47 6.72 -33.27
C ARG A 902 -19.35 7.27 -32.16
N LEU A 903 -18.92 7.18 -30.91
CA LEU A 903 -19.65 7.71 -29.74
C LEU A 903 -19.82 9.23 -29.81
N ARG A 904 -18.85 9.98 -30.38
CA ARG A 904 -19.04 11.40 -30.70
C ARG A 904 -20.14 11.60 -31.74
N VAL A 905 -20.08 10.89 -32.87
CA VAL A 905 -21.08 10.98 -33.94
C VAL A 905 -22.47 10.54 -33.48
N GLU A 906 -22.58 9.51 -32.64
CA GLU A 906 -23.85 9.07 -32.05
C GLU A 906 -24.37 10.04 -30.99
N LEU A 907 -23.50 10.66 -30.17
CA LEU A 907 -23.90 11.71 -29.23
C LEU A 907 -24.39 12.97 -29.95
N GLU A 908 -23.76 13.34 -31.07
CA GLU A 908 -24.19 14.42 -31.96
C GLU A 908 -25.51 14.08 -32.67
N ALA A 909 -25.66 12.86 -33.19
CA ALA A 909 -26.90 12.38 -33.81
C ALA A 909 -28.06 12.23 -32.80
N ALA A 910 -27.78 11.86 -31.55
CA ALA A 910 -28.76 11.79 -30.47
C ALA A 910 -29.23 13.20 -30.06
N ARG A 911 -28.30 14.17 -29.97
CA ARG A 911 -28.61 15.59 -29.77
C ARG A 911 -29.48 16.15 -30.90
N ALA A 912 -29.23 15.75 -32.15
CA ALA A 912 -30.01 16.16 -33.32
C ALA A 912 -31.42 15.54 -33.44
N ARG A 913 -31.79 14.57 -32.58
CA ARG A 913 -33.04 13.78 -32.70
C ARG A 913 -34.16 14.14 -31.70
N ARG A 914 -33.98 15.13 -30.82
CA ARG A 914 -35.06 15.62 -29.94
C ARG A 914 -35.79 16.81 -30.58
N PRO A 915 -37.11 16.73 -30.84
CA PRO A 915 -37.93 17.90 -31.13
C PRO A 915 -37.96 18.81 -29.89
N VAL A 916 -37.83 20.12 -30.09
CA VAL A 916 -37.89 21.12 -29.01
C VAL A 916 -39.08 22.03 -29.22
N GLU A 917 -40.12 21.84 -28.40
CA GLU A 917 -41.13 22.85 -28.12
C GLU A 917 -41.08 23.16 -26.61
N GLY A 918 -41.13 24.45 -26.23
CA GLY A 918 -41.39 24.84 -24.83
C GLY A 918 -40.36 25.71 -24.10
N VAL A 919 -39.17 26.00 -24.66
CA VAL A 919 -38.26 27.04 -24.10
C VAL A 919 -37.68 27.89 -25.23
N ALA A 920 -37.98 29.20 -25.20
CA ALA A 920 -37.52 30.15 -26.21
C ALA A 920 -36.07 30.60 -25.96
N GLN A 921 -35.14 29.84 -26.52
CA GLN A 921 -33.82 30.28 -27.01
C GLN A 921 -33.06 31.30 -26.14
N SER A 922 -32.22 30.76 -25.24
CA SER A 922 -30.92 31.39 -25.02
C SER A 922 -30.14 31.33 -26.33
N SER A 923 -30.03 32.46 -27.02
CA SER A 923 -29.19 32.61 -28.20
C SER A 923 -28.57 34.00 -28.24
N LEU A 924 -27.31 34.09 -27.84
CA LEU A 924 -26.18 34.68 -28.58
C LEU A 924 -24.91 34.49 -27.71
N LEU A 925 -23.72 34.74 -28.28
CA LEU A 925 -22.40 34.52 -27.65
C LEU A 925 -22.11 33.02 -27.36
N GLY A 926 -21.44 32.25 -28.22
CA GLY A 926 -20.75 32.61 -29.47
C GLY A 926 -19.23 32.51 -29.35
N MET A 927 -18.68 31.34 -28.99
CA MET A 927 -17.23 31.11 -29.02
C MET A 927 -16.69 31.18 -30.46
N PRO A 928 -15.68 32.03 -30.76
CA PRO A 928 -15.16 32.19 -32.11
C PRO A 928 -14.41 30.96 -32.63
N SER A 929 -14.39 30.83 -33.96
CA SER A 929 -13.41 30.00 -34.68
C SER A 929 -11.98 30.40 -34.30
N GLN A 930 -11.12 29.40 -34.01
CA GLN A 930 -9.65 29.48 -33.85
C GLN A 930 -9.08 30.90 -33.71
N ALA A 931 -8.83 31.35 -32.48
CA ALA A 931 -8.38 32.71 -32.17
C ALA A 931 -7.08 33.10 -32.91
N VAL A 932 -7.20 33.81 -34.04
CA VAL A 932 -6.08 34.41 -34.77
C VAL A 932 -5.74 35.75 -34.13
N ARG A 933 -4.49 35.92 -33.68
CA ARG A 933 -4.04 37.11 -32.95
C ARG A 933 -4.20 38.41 -33.77
N ARG A 934 -5.13 39.28 -33.35
CA ARG A 934 -5.32 40.63 -33.92
C ARG A 934 -4.17 41.54 -33.47
N ARG A 935 -3.17 41.74 -34.34
CA ARG A 935 -2.03 42.63 -34.05
C ARG A 935 -2.49 44.11 -34.05
N LEU A 936 -1.97 44.91 -33.11
CA LEU A 936 -2.20 46.36 -33.09
C LEU A 936 -1.31 47.09 -34.12
N PRO A 937 -1.74 48.26 -34.62
CA PRO A 937 -0.90 49.10 -35.47
C PRO A 937 0.28 49.72 -34.71
N ALA A 938 1.39 49.95 -35.42
CA ALA A 938 2.66 50.41 -34.83
C ALA A 938 2.54 51.78 -34.14
N LYS A 939 1.69 52.66 -34.67
CA LYS A 939 1.18 53.88 -34.02
C LYS A 939 -0.30 53.67 -33.74
N ARG A 940 -0.76 53.99 -32.53
CA ARG A 940 -2.13 53.76 -32.05
C ARG A 940 -2.58 54.86 -31.09
N HIS A 941 -3.87 54.86 -30.79
CA HIS A 941 -4.48 55.67 -29.74
C HIS A 941 -4.45 54.93 -28.39
N GLY A 942 -4.91 55.57 -27.33
CA GLY A 942 -4.73 55.16 -25.94
C GLY A 942 -4.39 56.34 -25.03
N PHE A 943 -4.65 56.19 -23.73
CA PHE A 943 -4.43 57.21 -22.71
C PHE A 943 -3.28 56.84 -21.75
N THR A 944 -2.98 57.73 -20.80
CA THR A 944 -2.06 57.47 -19.69
C THR A 944 -2.61 58.12 -18.42
N GLN A 945 -3.01 57.30 -17.45
CA GLN A 945 -3.52 57.76 -16.16
C GLN A 945 -2.46 57.58 -15.08
N GLU A 946 -2.17 58.64 -14.31
CA GLU A 946 -1.42 58.55 -13.06
C GLU A 946 -2.38 58.40 -11.89
N ALA A 947 -2.07 57.49 -10.97
CA ALA A 947 -2.70 57.46 -9.64
C ALA A 947 -1.71 57.02 -8.56
N ARG A 948 -2.16 57.04 -7.32
CA ARG A 948 -1.46 56.50 -6.17
C ARG A 948 -2.39 55.59 -5.37
N VAL A 949 -2.15 54.28 -5.39
CA VAL A 949 -2.86 53.30 -4.55
C VAL A 949 -2.04 53.12 -3.28
N ALA A 950 -2.62 53.36 -2.10
CA ALA A 950 -1.90 53.30 -0.82
C ALA A 950 -0.61 54.15 -0.76
N GLY A 951 -0.53 55.21 -1.56
CA GLY A 951 0.66 56.07 -1.73
C GLY A 951 1.66 55.61 -2.80
N HIS A 952 1.62 54.34 -3.23
CA HIS A 952 2.44 53.78 -4.30
C HIS A 952 2.00 54.37 -5.64
N LYS A 953 2.90 55.02 -6.38
CA LYS A 953 2.57 55.67 -7.66
C LYS A 953 2.47 54.62 -8.78
N VAL A 954 1.33 54.62 -9.47
CA VAL A 954 0.98 53.74 -10.59
C VAL A 954 0.73 54.59 -11.84
N TYR A 955 1.24 54.13 -12.98
CA TYR A 955 0.87 54.61 -14.31
C TYR A 955 0.21 53.47 -15.08
N LEU A 956 -1.07 53.62 -15.43
CA LEU A 956 -1.72 52.78 -16.44
C LEU A 956 -1.58 53.48 -17.79
N ARG A 957 -1.17 52.74 -18.84
CA ARG A 957 -1.21 53.20 -20.23
C ARG A 957 -1.93 52.17 -21.08
N THR A 958 -2.74 52.63 -22.02
CA THR A 958 -3.53 51.78 -22.91
C THR A 958 -3.03 51.87 -24.35
N GLY A 959 -3.32 50.83 -25.14
CA GLY A 959 -3.11 50.82 -26.57
C GLY A 959 -4.35 50.27 -27.26
N GLU A 960 -4.91 51.07 -28.17
CA GLU A 960 -6.20 50.81 -28.81
C GLU A 960 -6.06 50.31 -30.25
N TYR A 961 -7.09 49.63 -30.74
CA TYR A 961 -7.31 49.39 -32.16
C TYR A 961 -7.93 50.62 -32.83
N GLU A 962 -8.00 50.62 -34.17
CA GLU A 962 -8.55 51.72 -34.97
C GLU A 962 -10.06 51.96 -34.77
N ASP A 963 -10.74 51.02 -34.12
CA ASP A 963 -12.16 51.10 -33.70
C ASP A 963 -12.35 51.60 -32.26
N GLY A 964 -11.28 51.97 -31.56
CA GLY A 964 -11.29 52.41 -30.16
C GLY A 964 -11.30 51.29 -29.12
N THR A 965 -11.37 50.00 -29.52
CA THR A 965 -11.33 48.89 -28.56
C THR A 965 -9.93 48.68 -27.99
N LEU A 966 -9.86 48.32 -26.71
CA LEU A 966 -8.60 48.10 -25.98
C LEU A 966 -7.89 46.82 -26.47
N GLY A 967 -6.62 46.94 -26.90
CA GLY A 967 -5.80 45.82 -27.36
C GLY A 967 -4.53 45.55 -26.54
N GLU A 968 -4.07 46.49 -25.72
CA GLU A 968 -2.98 46.27 -24.76
C GLU A 968 -2.98 47.26 -23.60
N ILE A 969 -2.37 46.85 -22.48
CA ILE A 969 -2.15 47.66 -21.29
C ILE A 969 -0.71 47.56 -20.80
N PHE A 970 -0.21 48.65 -20.21
CA PHE A 970 1.08 48.71 -19.51
C PHE A 970 0.88 49.32 -18.13
N ILE A 971 1.47 48.69 -17.11
CA ILE A 971 1.41 49.14 -15.72
C ILE A 971 2.84 49.41 -15.25
N ASP A 972 3.18 50.68 -15.01
CA ASP A 972 4.47 51.11 -14.45
C ASP A 972 4.29 51.57 -13.00
N MET A 973 5.21 51.18 -12.12
CA MET A 973 5.19 51.52 -10.70
C MET A 973 6.57 51.95 -10.19
N HIS A 974 6.59 52.86 -9.22
CA HIS A 974 7.82 53.44 -8.68
C HIS A 974 8.10 53.03 -7.22
N LYS A 975 9.39 52.74 -6.94
CA LYS A 975 9.95 52.35 -5.62
C LYS A 975 9.58 50.94 -5.11
N GLU A 976 9.44 49.97 -6.01
CA GLU A 976 9.10 48.59 -5.65
C GLU A 976 10.19 47.59 -6.03
N GLY A 977 10.14 46.41 -5.41
CA GLY A 977 11.12 45.35 -5.63
C GLY A 977 11.09 44.81 -7.06
N ALA A 978 12.27 44.44 -7.59
CA ALA A 978 12.42 43.99 -8.97
C ALA A 978 11.51 42.79 -9.34
N ALA A 979 11.28 41.87 -8.39
CA ALA A 979 10.37 40.73 -8.57
C ALA A 979 8.91 41.18 -8.79
N PHE A 980 8.39 42.07 -7.96
CA PHE A 980 7.01 42.57 -8.07
C PHE A 980 6.81 43.37 -9.36
N ARG A 981 7.74 44.26 -9.73
CA ARG A 981 7.69 44.97 -11.01
C ARG A 981 7.71 44.01 -12.21
N SER A 982 8.49 42.93 -12.14
CA SER A 982 8.55 41.92 -13.20
C SER A 982 7.26 41.11 -13.31
N MET A 983 6.62 40.82 -12.17
CA MET A 983 5.33 40.14 -12.09
C MET A 983 4.19 41.00 -12.69
N ILE A 984 4.08 42.27 -12.28
CA ILE A 984 3.07 43.22 -12.78
C ILE A 984 3.24 43.45 -14.30
N ASN A 985 4.47 43.59 -14.79
CA ASN A 985 4.74 43.69 -16.23
C ASN A 985 4.35 42.40 -16.99
N SER A 986 4.69 41.22 -16.44
CA SER A 986 4.31 39.94 -17.04
C SER A 986 2.79 39.75 -17.08
N PHE A 987 2.08 40.19 -16.04
CA PHE A 987 0.62 40.20 -15.97
C PHE A 987 0.01 41.13 -17.04
N ALA A 988 0.50 42.37 -17.14
CA ALA A 988 0.05 43.31 -18.17
C ALA A 988 0.26 42.77 -19.60
N ILE A 989 1.39 42.09 -19.85
CA ILE A 989 1.67 41.39 -21.11
C ILE A 989 0.71 40.20 -21.34
N ALA A 990 0.33 39.47 -20.30
CA ALA A 990 -0.62 38.35 -20.40
C ALA A 990 -2.03 38.84 -20.76
N VAL A 991 -2.55 39.85 -20.07
CA VAL A 991 -3.85 40.49 -20.38
C VAL A 991 -3.85 41.06 -21.80
N SER A 992 -2.80 41.79 -22.17
CA SER A 992 -2.63 42.34 -23.53
C SER A 992 -2.65 41.27 -24.61
N LYS A 993 -2.01 40.11 -24.36
CA LYS A 993 -2.10 38.96 -25.28
C LYS A 993 -3.52 38.41 -25.35
N GLY A 994 -4.21 38.26 -24.22
CA GLY A 994 -5.58 37.73 -24.18
C GLY A 994 -6.57 38.59 -24.99
N LEU A 995 -6.54 39.91 -24.78
CA LEU A 995 -7.31 40.87 -25.60
C LEU A 995 -6.98 40.70 -27.10
N GLN A 996 -5.70 40.56 -27.46
CA GLN A 996 -5.28 40.31 -28.85
C GLN A 996 -5.67 38.94 -29.41
N TYR A 997 -6.03 37.98 -28.56
CA TYR A 997 -6.61 36.68 -28.94
C TYR A 997 -8.15 36.66 -28.80
N GLY A 998 -8.80 37.81 -28.57
CA GLY A 998 -10.26 37.93 -28.56
C GLY A 998 -10.94 37.54 -27.24
N VAL A 999 -10.21 37.49 -26.13
CA VAL A 999 -10.82 37.44 -24.79
C VAL A 999 -11.50 38.80 -24.52
N PRO A 1000 -12.79 38.86 -24.17
CA PRO A 1000 -13.48 40.12 -23.84
C PRO A 1000 -12.83 40.87 -22.67
N LEU A 1001 -12.90 42.20 -22.69
CA LEU A 1001 -12.45 43.02 -21.55
C LEU A 1001 -13.33 42.83 -20.31
N GLU A 1002 -14.62 42.53 -20.50
CA GLU A 1002 -15.59 42.34 -19.42
C GLU A 1002 -15.24 41.14 -18.53
N GLU A 1003 -14.88 40.00 -19.13
CA GLU A 1003 -14.32 38.82 -18.45
C GLU A 1003 -13.12 39.17 -17.57
N TYR A 1004 -12.24 40.06 -18.03
CA TYR A 1004 -11.12 40.55 -17.23
C TYR A 1004 -11.55 41.50 -16.11
N VAL A 1005 -12.53 42.36 -16.33
CA VAL A 1005 -13.04 43.29 -15.31
C VAL A 1005 -13.73 42.52 -14.18
N ASP A 1006 -14.59 41.54 -14.49
CA ASP A 1006 -15.25 40.71 -13.46
C ASP A 1006 -14.28 39.75 -12.76
N SER A 1007 -13.28 39.20 -13.47
CA SER A 1007 -12.27 38.31 -12.86
C SER A 1007 -11.29 39.02 -11.91
N PHE A 1008 -11.02 40.32 -12.11
CA PHE A 1008 -9.92 41.01 -11.43
C PHE A 1008 -10.30 42.24 -10.60
N THR A 1009 -11.56 42.68 -10.64
CA THR A 1009 -12.08 43.60 -9.61
C THR A 1009 -12.26 42.89 -8.26
N PHE A 1010 -12.23 43.66 -7.18
CA PHE A 1010 -12.32 43.23 -5.77
C PHE A 1010 -11.23 42.26 -5.28
N VAL A 1011 -10.27 41.87 -6.14
CA VAL A 1011 -9.10 41.05 -5.78
C VAL A 1011 -8.21 41.80 -4.77
N ARG A 1012 -7.84 41.11 -3.68
CA ARG A 1012 -7.18 41.68 -2.49
C ARG A 1012 -5.70 41.29 -2.39
N PHE A 1013 -4.80 42.26 -2.48
CA PHE A 1013 -3.39 42.14 -2.10
C PHE A 1013 -2.71 43.52 -2.03
N GLU A 1014 -1.58 43.62 -1.33
CA GLU A 1014 -0.85 44.89 -1.19
C GLU A 1014 -0.06 45.26 -2.46
N PRO A 1015 -0.01 46.54 -2.88
CA PRO A 1015 -0.58 47.72 -2.20
C PRO A 1015 -2.12 47.84 -2.33
N GLN A 1016 -2.80 48.04 -1.20
CA GLN A 1016 -4.25 48.23 -1.10
C GLN A 1016 -4.59 49.43 -0.22
N GLY A 1017 -5.65 50.16 -0.52
CA GLY A 1017 -6.10 51.32 0.27
C GLY A 1017 -6.56 52.51 -0.57
N LEU A 1018 -6.39 53.72 -0.01
CA LEU A 1018 -6.85 54.96 -0.63
C LEU A 1018 -6.18 55.22 -1.98
N VAL A 1019 -6.98 55.69 -2.94
CA VAL A 1019 -6.57 56.07 -4.29
C VAL A 1019 -6.56 57.60 -4.41
N ALA A 1020 -5.40 58.17 -4.69
CA ALA A 1020 -5.23 59.60 -4.95
C ALA A 1020 -4.81 59.85 -6.40
N GLY A 1021 -5.26 60.96 -6.99
CA GLY A 1021 -4.97 61.33 -8.39
C GLY A 1021 -6.05 60.91 -9.39
N HIS A 1022 -7.08 60.16 -8.98
CA HIS A 1022 -8.21 59.79 -9.83
C HIS A 1022 -9.51 60.53 -9.41
N PRO A 1023 -10.34 61.03 -10.35
CA PRO A 1023 -11.61 61.68 -10.04
C PRO A 1023 -12.65 60.73 -9.41
N ASN A 1024 -12.85 59.54 -9.97
CA ASN A 1024 -13.95 58.64 -9.58
C ASN A 1024 -13.58 57.56 -8.54
N ILE A 1025 -12.50 56.80 -8.77
CA ILE A 1025 -12.02 55.77 -7.84
C ILE A 1025 -11.24 56.42 -6.68
N LYS A 1026 -11.64 56.11 -5.44
CA LYS A 1026 -11.08 56.62 -4.17
C LYS A 1026 -10.52 55.53 -3.26
N LEU A 1027 -10.89 54.27 -3.47
CA LEU A 1027 -10.42 53.12 -2.70
C LEU A 1027 -10.26 51.91 -3.63
N ALA A 1028 -9.19 51.13 -3.44
CA ALA A 1028 -8.97 49.89 -4.18
C ALA A 1028 -8.39 48.79 -3.26
N THR A 1029 -8.80 47.54 -3.50
CA THR A 1029 -8.36 46.36 -2.75
C THR A 1029 -7.02 45.79 -3.22
N SER A 1030 -6.54 46.24 -4.38
CA SER A 1030 -5.19 46.04 -4.89
C SER A 1030 -4.92 47.03 -6.01
N VAL A 1031 -3.69 47.09 -6.51
CA VAL A 1031 -3.36 47.83 -7.73
C VAL A 1031 -4.07 47.27 -8.96
N ILE A 1032 -4.33 45.96 -9.00
CA ILE A 1032 -5.02 45.31 -10.11
C ILE A 1032 -6.53 45.57 -10.05
N ASP A 1033 -7.14 45.58 -8.86
CA ASP A 1033 -8.50 46.06 -8.65
C ASP A 1033 -8.66 47.52 -9.11
N TYR A 1034 -7.71 48.40 -8.77
CA TYR A 1034 -7.70 49.78 -9.30
C TYR A 1034 -7.68 49.82 -10.83
N VAL A 1035 -6.79 49.05 -11.47
CA VAL A 1035 -6.67 49.01 -12.94
C VAL A 1035 -7.95 48.51 -13.61
N PHE A 1036 -8.59 47.45 -13.11
CA PHE A 1036 -9.79 46.92 -13.76
C PHE A 1036 -11.07 47.71 -13.45
N ARG A 1037 -11.17 48.39 -12.29
CA ARG A 1037 -12.20 49.42 -12.08
C ARG A 1037 -12.07 50.54 -13.13
N LEU A 1038 -10.83 50.99 -13.39
CA LEU A 1038 -10.55 52.06 -14.36
C LEU A 1038 -10.88 51.62 -15.79
N LEU A 1039 -10.43 50.42 -16.21
CA LEU A 1039 -10.71 49.90 -17.54
C LEU A 1039 -12.21 49.61 -17.75
N GLY A 1040 -12.91 49.14 -16.71
CA GLY A 1040 -14.38 48.98 -16.73
C GLY A 1040 -15.12 50.30 -16.87
N MET A 1041 -14.68 51.36 -16.17
CA MET A 1041 -15.27 52.69 -16.31
C MET A 1041 -15.05 53.27 -17.72
N GLU A 1042 -13.80 53.27 -18.21
CA GLU A 1042 -13.41 53.96 -19.45
C GLU A 1042 -13.86 53.23 -20.73
N TYR A 1043 -13.81 51.89 -20.77
CA TYR A 1043 -14.12 51.12 -21.99
C TYR A 1043 -15.45 50.36 -21.95
N LEU A 1044 -16.04 50.13 -20.75
CA LEU A 1044 -17.33 49.43 -20.60
C LEU A 1044 -18.43 50.31 -19.97
N GLY A 1045 -18.14 51.57 -19.62
CA GLY A 1045 -19.11 52.49 -19.00
C GLY A 1045 -19.52 52.10 -17.58
N ARG A 1046 -18.83 51.15 -16.93
CA ARG A 1046 -19.22 50.58 -15.63
C ARG A 1046 -18.95 51.52 -14.46
N THR A 1047 -19.89 52.44 -14.25
CA THR A 1047 -19.92 53.39 -13.14
C THR A 1047 -20.29 52.75 -11.79
N ASP A 1048 -20.77 51.51 -11.76
CA ASP A 1048 -20.97 50.71 -10.54
C ASP A 1048 -19.64 50.40 -9.82
N LEU A 1049 -18.52 50.40 -10.56
CA LEU A 1049 -17.20 50.05 -10.05
C LEU A 1049 -16.45 51.20 -9.35
N VAL A 1050 -16.98 52.43 -9.38
CA VAL A 1050 -16.29 53.64 -8.88
C VAL A 1050 -17.04 54.30 -7.71
N GLN A 1051 -16.31 54.93 -6.78
CA GLN A 1051 -16.92 55.46 -5.55
C GLN A 1051 -17.41 56.92 -5.63
N VAL A 1052 -17.14 57.60 -6.74
CA VAL A 1052 -17.68 58.93 -7.06
C VAL A 1052 -18.08 58.93 -8.54
N ALA A 1053 -19.38 58.85 -8.83
CA ALA A 1053 -19.89 58.95 -10.19
C ALA A 1053 -19.64 60.35 -10.77
N ASP A 1054 -19.36 60.42 -12.07
CA ASP A 1054 -19.26 61.70 -12.79
C ASP A 1054 -20.62 62.06 -13.41
N PRO A 1055 -21.15 63.28 -13.22
CA PRO A 1055 -22.42 63.68 -13.81
C PRO A 1055 -22.40 63.81 -15.35
N ASP A 1056 -21.22 63.92 -15.97
CA ASP A 1056 -21.09 64.07 -17.44
C ASP A 1056 -20.84 62.72 -18.16
N LEU A 1057 -20.78 61.58 -17.45
CA LEU A 1057 -20.70 60.25 -18.06
C LEU A 1057 -22.10 59.71 -18.45
N PRO A 1058 -22.23 58.96 -19.57
CA PRO A 1058 -23.51 58.37 -19.96
C PRO A 1058 -24.01 57.34 -18.93
N VAL A 1059 -25.16 57.62 -18.32
CA VAL A 1059 -25.87 56.68 -17.44
C VAL A 1059 -26.61 55.66 -18.32
N ASP A 1060 -26.32 54.37 -18.14
CA ASP A 1060 -27.06 53.30 -18.83
C ASP A 1060 -28.53 53.24 -18.38
N GLN A 1061 -29.43 52.95 -19.31
CA GLN A 1061 -30.88 52.98 -19.09
C GLN A 1061 -31.48 51.60 -18.76
N THR A 1062 -30.71 50.69 -18.14
CA THR A 1062 -31.20 49.39 -17.65
C THR A 1062 -31.09 49.20 -16.12
N GLY A 1063 -31.18 50.29 -15.35
CA GLY A 1063 -31.04 50.25 -13.89
C GLY A 1063 -32.32 49.94 -13.08
N GLU A 1064 -32.52 48.68 -12.67
CA GLU A 1064 -33.19 48.37 -11.39
C GLU A 1064 -32.15 48.27 -10.27
N HIS A 1065 -31.70 49.44 -9.78
CA HIS A 1065 -30.67 49.51 -8.75
C HIS A 1065 -31.17 49.05 -7.36
N ARG A 1066 -30.40 48.18 -6.71
CA ARG A 1066 -30.53 47.86 -5.28
C ARG A 1066 -29.44 48.60 -4.50
N ASP A 1067 -29.75 49.78 -3.99
CA ASP A 1067 -28.81 50.58 -3.19
C ASP A 1067 -28.45 49.92 -1.86
N LEU A 1068 -27.18 50.09 -1.46
CA LEU A 1068 -26.66 49.77 -0.13
C LEU A 1068 -25.59 50.80 0.27
N LEU A 1069 -25.41 50.94 1.59
CA LEU A 1069 -24.33 51.68 2.29
C LEU A 1069 -24.48 53.23 2.36
N PRO A 1070 -23.80 53.93 3.30
CA PRO A 1070 -23.82 53.61 4.74
C PRO A 1070 -23.88 54.84 5.70
N SER A 1071 -24.39 54.60 6.92
CA SER A 1071 -24.01 55.22 8.22
C SER A 1071 -23.85 56.76 8.37
N GLY A 1072 -24.67 57.38 9.25
CA GLY A 1072 -24.29 58.65 9.93
C GLY A 1072 -25.45 59.51 10.46
N HIS A 1073 -25.36 59.98 11.72
CA HIS A 1073 -26.30 60.91 12.38
C HIS A 1073 -26.45 62.27 11.66
N ASP A 1074 -27.64 62.91 11.66
CA ASP A 1074 -27.95 64.02 12.60
C ASP A 1074 -29.46 64.46 12.66
N GLN A 1075 -29.75 65.61 13.31
CA GLN A 1075 -30.99 66.05 13.99
C GLN A 1075 -32.19 66.66 13.19
N MET A 1076 -33.38 66.48 13.79
CA MET A 1076 -34.54 67.41 13.99
C MET A 1076 -35.23 68.16 12.82
N HIS A 1077 -36.55 67.97 12.67
CA HIS A 1077 -37.59 68.88 13.23
C HIS A 1077 -39.06 68.45 12.94
N GLY A 1078 -39.89 68.37 14.00
CA GLY A 1078 -41.30 68.85 14.11
C GLY A 1078 -42.42 68.14 13.32
N VAL A 1079 -43.65 67.94 13.84
CA VAL A 1079 -44.36 68.44 15.04
C VAL A 1079 -45.27 67.31 15.62
N GLY A 1080 -45.62 67.36 16.92
CA GLY A 1080 -46.35 66.29 17.66
C GLY A 1080 -47.88 66.22 17.45
N PRO A 1081 -48.70 65.73 18.43
CA PRO A 1081 -48.58 66.07 19.87
C PRO A 1081 -48.55 64.88 20.88
N SER A 1082 -48.55 65.23 22.17
CA SER A 1082 -48.49 64.38 23.39
C SER A 1082 -49.92 64.08 23.97
N PRO A 1083 -50.20 63.44 25.15
CA PRO A 1083 -49.36 63.37 26.37
C PRO A 1083 -49.42 62.14 27.36
N ALA A 1084 -48.38 62.07 28.23
CA ALA A 1084 -48.37 61.67 29.67
C ALA A 1084 -48.54 60.16 30.09
N GLN A 1085 -47.81 59.55 31.06
CA GLN A 1085 -47.31 60.00 32.38
C GLN A 1085 -46.16 59.12 33.01
N ARG A 1086 -45.18 59.77 33.70
CA ARG A 1086 -44.59 59.49 35.07
C ARG A 1086 -43.87 58.16 35.44
N VAL A 1087 -42.92 58.06 36.42
CA VAL A 1087 -41.86 58.95 37.00
C VAL A 1087 -41.02 58.18 38.08
N ALA A 1088 -39.75 58.58 38.35
CA ALA A 1088 -38.88 58.25 39.54
C ALA A 1088 -38.37 56.80 39.75
N SER A 1089 -37.31 56.46 40.54
CA SER A 1089 -35.93 56.97 40.83
C SER A 1089 -35.43 56.49 42.23
N LEU A 1090 -34.10 56.31 42.43
CA LEU A 1090 -33.31 56.24 43.70
C LEU A 1090 -32.97 54.87 44.38
N ASP A 1091 -31.66 54.69 44.60
CA ASP A 1091 -30.87 54.25 45.79
C ASP A 1091 -31.09 52.92 46.57
N ALA A 1092 -30.00 52.50 47.26
CA ALA A 1092 -29.83 51.35 48.19
C ALA A 1092 -29.45 51.87 49.62
N PRO A 1093 -29.23 51.09 50.72
CA PRO A 1093 -29.00 49.63 50.93
C PRO A 1093 -29.97 49.05 52.03
N PRO A 1094 -29.70 48.14 53.04
CA PRO A 1094 -28.50 47.39 53.46
C PRO A 1094 -28.65 45.91 54.00
N VAL A 1095 -27.48 45.41 54.44
CA VAL A 1095 -27.04 44.21 55.23
C VAL A 1095 -27.56 44.23 56.72
N PRO A 1096 -27.55 43.17 57.61
CA PRO A 1096 -26.83 41.85 57.64
C PRO A 1096 -27.57 40.55 58.13
N THR A 1097 -26.79 39.44 58.16
CA THR A 1097 -26.77 38.24 59.09
C THR A 1097 -27.19 36.87 58.50
N GLY A 1098 -26.48 35.74 58.75
CA GLY A 1098 -25.14 35.56 59.34
C GLY A 1098 -24.70 34.08 59.58
N ASN A 1099 -23.37 33.82 59.58
CA ASN A 1099 -22.61 32.58 59.92
C ASN A 1099 -22.72 31.32 59.01
N GLY A 1100 -21.64 30.58 58.70
CA GLY A 1100 -20.19 30.90 58.82
C GLY A 1100 -19.20 29.70 58.87
N ARG A 1101 -17.92 29.96 58.48
CA ARG A 1101 -16.66 29.17 58.67
C ARG A 1101 -16.48 27.91 57.79
N PHE A 1102 -15.35 27.61 57.11
CA PHE A 1102 -14.02 28.25 56.81
C PHE A 1102 -13.48 27.61 55.48
N GLY A 1103 -12.39 27.96 54.78
CA GLY A 1103 -11.28 28.95 54.97
C GLY A 1103 -9.91 28.28 55.25
N GLY A 1104 -8.79 28.50 54.51
CA GLY A 1104 -8.55 29.31 53.29
C GLY A 1104 -7.03 29.51 52.95
N HIS A 1105 -6.74 30.32 51.90
CA HIS A 1105 -5.43 30.95 51.49
C HIS A 1105 -4.25 30.04 51.03
N ALA A 1106 -3.30 30.38 50.13
CA ALA A 1106 -2.86 31.62 49.42
C ALA A 1106 -2.02 32.65 50.26
N ASP A 1107 -1.32 33.71 49.79
CA ASP A 1107 -1.14 34.53 48.55
C ASP A 1107 0.31 35.18 48.61
N GLU A 1108 1.06 35.81 47.66
CA GLU A 1108 1.12 36.01 46.18
C GLU A 1108 2.53 36.58 45.69
N VAL A 1109 2.85 36.54 44.37
CA VAL A 1109 3.71 37.46 43.52
C VAL A 1109 5.26 37.69 43.69
N ARG A 1110 5.90 38.08 42.55
CA ARG A 1110 7.33 38.40 42.17
C ARG A 1110 7.87 39.77 42.75
N PRO A 1111 9.06 40.39 42.39
CA PRO A 1111 10.14 40.07 41.39
C PRO A 1111 11.65 40.42 41.68
N VAL A 1112 12.58 39.76 40.94
CA VAL A 1112 13.85 40.27 40.29
C VAL A 1112 15.12 40.68 41.11
N VAL A 1113 16.29 40.62 40.44
CA VAL A 1113 17.70 41.08 40.75
C VAL A 1113 18.73 40.01 41.22
N ALA A 1114 19.95 40.12 40.65
CA ALA A 1114 21.25 39.48 40.95
C ALA A 1114 22.36 40.57 40.75
N PRO A 1115 23.70 40.41 40.99
CA PRO A 1115 24.52 39.17 41.06
C PRO A 1115 25.78 39.19 42.01
N GLU A 1116 26.73 38.26 41.82
CA GLU A 1116 28.21 38.31 42.15
C GLU A 1116 28.71 38.36 43.64
N THR A 1117 29.95 37.98 44.04
CA THR A 1117 31.09 37.18 43.49
C THR A 1117 32.08 36.67 44.59
N SER A 1118 32.80 35.56 44.31
CA SER A 1118 34.17 35.20 44.82
C SER A 1118 34.39 34.78 46.31
N ALA A 1119 35.51 34.15 46.75
CA ALA A 1119 36.39 33.09 46.19
C ALA A 1119 37.48 32.61 47.20
N ARG A 1120 37.97 31.34 47.09
CA ARG A 1120 39.28 30.79 47.58
C ARG A 1120 39.49 30.74 49.14
N SER A 1121 40.45 30.02 49.73
CA SER A 1121 41.30 28.83 49.38
C SER A 1121 42.15 28.41 50.62
N SER A 1122 42.44 27.11 50.85
CA SER A 1122 43.78 26.58 51.23
C SER A 1122 43.79 25.08 51.64
N ARG A 1123 45.01 24.51 51.73
CA ARG A 1123 45.46 23.11 52.03
C ARG A 1123 46.67 23.25 53.01
N PRO A 1124 47.30 22.20 53.64
CA PRO A 1124 47.82 20.98 52.96
C PRO A 1124 47.99 19.66 53.77
N ALA A 1125 48.41 18.58 53.05
CA ALA A 1125 49.33 17.48 53.41
C ALA A 1125 49.17 16.63 54.71
N ASN A 1126 49.52 15.34 54.81
CA ASN A 1126 49.85 14.20 53.90
C ASN A 1126 49.74 12.90 54.79
N ASP A 1127 50.08 11.63 54.48
CA ASP A 1127 50.76 10.90 53.38
C ASP A 1127 50.33 9.40 53.40
N GLY A 1128 50.93 8.54 52.55
CA GLY A 1128 50.99 7.07 52.76
C GLY A 1128 50.41 6.18 51.65
N SER A 1129 51.26 5.47 50.90
CA SER A 1129 50.91 4.80 49.63
C SER A 1129 50.56 3.31 49.69
N SER A 1130 49.70 2.87 48.75
CA SER A 1130 49.94 1.69 47.90
C SER A 1130 49.18 1.85 46.57
N ALA A 1131 49.57 1.15 45.50
CA ALA A 1131 49.18 1.51 44.13
C ALA A 1131 48.16 0.56 43.47
N THR A 1132 47.14 1.15 42.87
CA THR A 1132 46.26 0.54 41.84
C THR A 1132 46.24 1.46 40.61
N MET A 1133 46.24 0.89 39.40
CA MET A 1133 46.12 1.71 38.18
C MET A 1133 44.67 2.21 38.01
N ALA A 1134 44.53 3.48 37.64
CA ALA A 1134 43.26 4.19 37.71
C ALA A 1134 42.45 4.12 36.40
N THR A 1135 41.13 4.15 36.55
CA THR A 1135 40.18 4.52 35.50
C THR A 1135 40.39 5.97 35.06
N HIS A 1136 40.42 6.24 33.76
CA HIS A 1136 40.22 7.60 33.27
C HIS A 1136 38.72 7.96 33.36
N PRO A 1137 38.36 9.15 33.88
CA PRO A 1137 36.99 9.65 33.80
C PRO A 1137 36.68 10.11 32.36
N ALA A 1138 35.40 10.01 31.97
CA ALA A 1138 34.92 10.54 30.69
C ALA A 1138 35.21 12.04 30.57
N SER A 1139 35.45 12.49 29.35
CA SER A 1139 35.82 13.88 29.05
C SER A 1139 34.57 14.76 28.92
N ALA A 1140 34.74 16.08 29.07
CA ALA A 1140 33.67 17.03 28.79
C ALA A 1140 33.22 17.01 27.31
N ILE A 1141 34.04 16.46 26.40
CA ILE A 1141 33.72 16.29 24.98
C ILE A 1141 32.62 15.23 24.81
N ASP A 1142 32.61 14.17 25.61
CA ASP A 1142 31.64 13.08 25.47
C ASP A 1142 30.20 13.55 25.78
N ALA A 1143 30.05 14.44 26.77
CA ALA A 1143 28.78 15.11 27.06
C ALA A 1143 28.38 16.09 25.93
N GLN A 1144 29.35 16.86 25.42
CA GLN A 1144 29.11 17.86 24.38
C GLN A 1144 28.82 17.24 23.00
N VAL A 1145 29.31 16.04 22.72
CA VAL A 1145 28.92 15.22 21.55
C VAL A 1145 27.48 14.74 21.69
N GLY A 1146 27.04 14.35 22.88
CA GLY A 1146 25.66 13.94 23.14
C GLY A 1146 24.62 15.03 22.79
N GLU A 1147 24.92 16.30 23.08
CA GLU A 1147 24.06 17.43 22.74
C GLU A 1147 24.12 17.85 21.25
N MET A 1148 25.10 17.35 20.48
CA MET A 1148 25.29 17.68 19.05
C MET A 1148 24.83 16.58 18.08
N MET A 1149 24.17 15.52 18.56
CA MET A 1149 23.83 14.32 17.77
C MET A 1149 22.34 13.99 17.64
N GLY A 1150 21.43 14.89 18.02
CA GLY A 1150 19.98 14.64 17.97
C GLY A 1150 19.41 14.38 16.56
N ASP A 1151 20.07 14.90 15.53
CA ASP A 1151 19.59 15.00 14.15
C ASP A 1151 20.66 14.61 13.10
N ALA A 1152 21.74 13.95 13.52
CA ALA A 1152 22.79 13.46 12.61
C ALA A 1152 22.31 12.22 11.82
N PRO A 1153 22.33 12.24 10.47
CA PRO A 1153 21.89 11.11 9.66
C PRO A 1153 22.85 9.92 9.78
N PHE A 1154 22.34 8.71 9.55
CA PHE A 1154 23.19 7.54 9.32
C PHE A 1154 23.91 7.67 7.97
N CYS A 1155 25.09 7.08 7.86
CA CYS A 1155 25.81 7.03 6.60
C CYS A 1155 25.09 6.10 5.60
N ASP A 1156 24.53 6.70 4.56
CA ASP A 1156 24.12 6.07 3.29
C ASP A 1156 24.95 4.85 2.84
N VAL A 1157 26.29 4.96 2.87
CA VAL A 1157 27.22 3.95 2.34
C VAL A 1157 27.48 2.78 3.30
N CYS A 1158 27.37 2.97 4.63
CA CYS A 1158 27.80 1.94 5.58
C CYS A 1158 26.99 1.84 6.91
N GLY A 1159 25.90 2.57 7.05
CA GLY A 1159 25.00 2.54 8.21
C GLY A 1159 25.58 3.08 9.53
N HIS A 1160 26.86 3.49 9.57
CA HIS A 1160 27.47 4.06 10.76
C HIS A 1160 26.93 5.48 11.04
N ILE A 1161 26.86 5.88 12.31
CA ILE A 1161 26.43 7.23 12.71
C ILE A 1161 27.43 8.25 12.15
N THR A 1162 26.94 9.30 11.50
CA THR A 1162 27.81 10.40 11.03
C THR A 1162 28.05 11.42 12.15
N VAL A 1163 29.18 12.12 12.08
CA VAL A 1163 29.54 13.18 13.02
C VAL A 1163 29.60 14.50 12.27
N ARG A 1164 29.01 15.57 12.82
CA ARG A 1164 28.90 16.86 12.13
C ARG A 1164 30.28 17.46 11.85
N SER A 1165 30.50 17.90 10.61
CA SER A 1165 31.79 18.33 10.07
C SER A 1165 31.59 19.58 9.21
N GLY A 1166 31.51 20.74 9.87
CA GLY A 1166 31.12 22.00 9.22
C GLY A 1166 29.63 22.02 8.89
N SER A 1167 29.28 22.46 7.68
CA SER A 1167 27.92 22.37 7.13
C SER A 1167 27.45 20.91 7.00
N CYS A 1168 28.40 20.02 6.68
CA CYS A 1168 28.16 18.63 6.34
C CYS A 1168 28.15 17.71 7.57
N TYR A 1169 27.86 16.44 7.32
CA TYR A 1169 28.09 15.32 8.22
C TYR A 1169 29.14 14.38 7.63
N ARG A 1170 30.05 13.85 8.45
CA ARG A 1170 31.10 12.93 7.99
C ARG A 1170 31.02 11.60 8.72
N CYS A 1171 31.02 10.51 7.96
CA CYS A 1171 31.14 9.17 8.51
C CYS A 1171 32.58 8.90 8.95
N LEU A 1172 32.80 8.59 10.24
CA LEU A 1172 34.13 8.24 10.74
C LEU A 1172 34.59 6.83 10.32
N ASN A 1173 33.65 5.95 9.95
CA ASN A 1173 33.95 4.57 9.50
C ASN A 1173 34.46 4.51 8.04
N CYS A 1174 33.62 4.85 7.06
CA CYS A 1174 33.99 4.82 5.63
C CYS A 1174 34.53 6.15 5.06
N GLY A 1175 34.55 7.23 5.85
CA GLY A 1175 35.01 8.56 5.41
C GLY A 1175 34.00 9.39 4.61
N ASN A 1176 32.86 8.84 4.17
CA ASN A 1176 31.88 9.55 3.33
C ASN A 1176 31.37 10.86 3.98
N SER A 1177 30.99 11.83 3.14
CA SER A 1177 30.51 13.15 3.58
C SER A 1177 29.14 13.47 2.96
N LEU A 1178 28.20 13.90 3.80
CA LEU A 1178 26.77 14.00 3.53
C LEU A 1178 26.26 15.42 3.84
N GLY A 1179 25.31 15.92 3.06
CA GLY A 1179 24.66 17.21 3.34
C GLY A 1179 25.57 18.44 3.24
N CYS A 1180 26.62 18.38 2.42
CA CYS A 1180 27.36 19.59 2.05
C CYS A 1180 26.51 20.46 1.11
N SER A 1181 26.45 21.75 1.41
CA SER A 1181 25.87 22.83 0.58
C SER A 1181 26.93 23.48 -0.30
#